data_AF-A0A941E846-F1
#
_entry.id   AF-A0A941E846-F1
#
_cell.length_a   1.000
_cell.length_b   1.000
_cell.length_c   1.000
_cell.angle_alpha   90.00
_cell.angle_beta   90.00
_cell.angle_gamma   90.00
#
_symmetry.space_group_name_H-M   'P 1'
#
loop_
_entity.id
_entity.type
_entity.pdbx_description
1 polymer ?
#
loop_
_entity_poly.entity_id
_entity_poly.type
_entity_poly.pdbx_seq_one_letter_code
_entity_poly.pdbx_strand_id
1 'polypeptide(L)'
;MRILIDLQACQSTGSRTRGIGRYSLALAKAMVRQAGKHEVHLALNGAFGDAIPDLRREFSQLLPHQHIHTWRALTNVSAANPSVDARRIASELLREEAFAQLRPDIIHVSSLFEGLGDDAVTNVHALNRASTAVTLYDLIPLIHRQQYLGDRAISRWYYQKIQALKNADLLLAISNSSRDEALNFLQLPASNVVNISSAVDERFVQRTYAPAVLDKLLQKYGLKRRFVMYTGGIDLRKNIERLIAAYAQLPMELRKQHQLAVVCSVHQPDRQRLMQLATSLGLAQDELVLTGFVADDELPLLYQACQLFVFPSWHEGFGLPALEAMNCGAPVITSNTSSLPEVIGLPDAMFDPFQEASITQKMVQALSDEDFRRRLSRHGLERAKLFSWDACAKTAIAAFEARFDKQQSANTVSVPIRRNAARPKLAYISPLPPEKTGIADYSAELLPELARHYDIHVVSDQVTVADPWLSANFPLHSVAWFRKHGKEFDRVLYHVGNSTYHSHMFDLLREHPGVVVLHDFYISNLVSHLDHTGEKPGFWVESLYQAHGYPALARNAQCANVHDVIWEYPCNRAIVDPARGVIVHSQFSLELAKRWYGQFEAKQWTYIPHLRCLPETFSRQSAKLALGFQEADFVVCAFGMLGPTKLNHALLRAWHDSSLSQDPHCYLVFVGQNDGGEYGETTLHLISADQSAGRVRLTGFATPEMFKSYLQASDLAVQLRTKSRGETSGTVLDCMAHGIATIINANGTMAELPDDALLKLQDQFVHDDLVQALTNLYQNLDQRRALGQKAIEHIRHFHQPHQIGSAYQQAIEKYYIDAEHTQRDLLYSKLQDLVQSVNFDDAVLRDLAIAIAGNAASNDRRLLIDVSRLAEVDANSGIQRVVRAIVTCLMNDALFDGRIEPVVLSPEGLRYARTFGANLLGSAALANDGDLVEVSENDIFLGLDLHFEPIIANRDMLQSLRNRGMRMVFVIYDLLPLLQPSFFEPQLVINFQAWLSTVVELANGAICISKSVKVEVQTWLEQNKSELAAHFALDYFHLGADITEELAVVPDSGDLVPSGLDQAISFLMVGTVEPRKGHTQSLEAFEQLWLMGAKVSLVIVGGRGWKTEELQTRIASHPELGQRLFWFDQADDAQLARLYQQCDCLLASSFGEGFGLPLIEAARYQMPILARRIPVFEEVAGQHVSYFDASTSAELAQAIRDWMQLRERNAVPMTTTMPWLNWRSSTEQLCAGIDRLLPPFAHRINL
;
A
#
# COMPACT_ATOMS: atom_id res chain seq x y z
N MET A 1 -10.92 14.48 13.19
CA MET A 1 -11.01 13.15 13.80
C MET A 1 -11.05 12.11 12.71
N ARG A 2 -10.40 10.98 12.95
CA ARG A 2 -10.49 9.75 12.18
C ARG A 2 -11.43 8.78 12.90
N ILE A 3 -12.49 8.36 12.22
CA ILE A 3 -13.52 7.46 12.75
C ILE A 3 -13.37 6.12 12.03
N LEU A 4 -13.14 5.04 12.77
CA LEU A 4 -13.11 3.68 12.25
C LEU A 4 -14.40 2.95 12.61
N ILE A 5 -15.12 2.43 11.62
CA ILE A 5 -16.37 1.66 11.84
C ILE A 5 -16.08 0.17 11.59
N ASP A 6 -16.23 -0.65 12.63
CA ASP A 6 -16.15 -2.11 12.57
C ASP A 6 -17.48 -2.69 12.08
N LEU A 7 -17.49 -3.20 10.85
CA LEU A 7 -18.69 -3.66 10.14
C LEU A 7 -18.87 -5.18 10.15
N GLN A 8 -18.28 -5.90 11.11
CA GLN A 8 -18.47 -7.35 11.20
C GLN A 8 -19.94 -7.78 11.32
N ALA A 9 -20.82 -6.95 11.86
CA ALA A 9 -22.27 -7.20 11.88
C ALA A 9 -22.90 -7.30 10.46
N CYS A 10 -22.29 -6.64 9.48
CA CYS A 10 -22.68 -6.70 8.08
C CYS A 10 -22.02 -7.89 7.34
N GLN A 11 -21.14 -8.63 7.99
CA GLN A 11 -20.45 -9.80 7.43
C GLN A 11 -20.92 -11.11 8.07
N SER A 12 -21.26 -11.08 9.36
CA SER A 12 -21.61 -12.25 10.16
C SER A 12 -22.82 -13.00 9.59
N THR A 13 -22.78 -14.33 9.67
CA THR A 13 -23.80 -15.20 9.07
C THR A 13 -25.18 -15.02 9.72
N GLY A 14 -25.19 -14.69 11.01
CA GLY A 14 -26.41 -14.49 11.80
C GLY A 14 -27.12 -13.16 11.54
N SER A 15 -26.37 -12.11 11.16
CA SER A 15 -26.84 -10.72 11.12
C SER A 15 -26.78 -10.06 9.73
N ARG A 16 -25.85 -10.44 8.84
CA ARG A 16 -25.58 -9.76 7.54
C ARG A 16 -26.84 -9.39 6.76
N THR A 17 -27.77 -10.31 6.63
CA THR A 17 -28.94 -10.13 5.75
C THR A 17 -30.21 -9.68 6.47
N ARG A 18 -30.21 -9.46 7.79
CA ARG A 18 -31.44 -9.15 8.57
C ARG A 18 -31.15 -8.36 9.85
N GLY A 19 -32.13 -7.58 10.31
CA GLY A 19 -32.04 -6.90 11.61
C GLY A 19 -30.75 -6.06 11.75
N ILE A 20 -29.93 -6.43 12.74
CA ILE A 20 -28.69 -5.74 13.15
C ILE A 20 -27.74 -5.46 11.98
N GLY A 21 -27.54 -6.39 11.05
CA GLY A 21 -26.62 -6.17 9.92
C GLY A 21 -27.11 -5.08 8.96
N ARG A 22 -28.42 -5.01 8.71
CA ARG A 22 -29.03 -3.93 7.89
C ARG A 22 -28.94 -2.58 8.59
N TYR A 23 -29.20 -2.56 9.90
CA TYR A 23 -29.14 -1.34 10.71
C TYR A 23 -27.72 -0.80 10.81
N SER A 24 -26.74 -1.69 11.01
CA SER A 24 -25.32 -1.36 11.00
C SER A 24 -24.90 -0.75 9.65
N LEU A 25 -25.32 -1.36 8.53
CA LEU A 25 -25.04 -0.85 7.19
C LEU A 25 -25.68 0.53 6.96
N ALA A 26 -26.96 0.69 7.31
CA ALA A 26 -27.69 1.94 7.10
C ALA A 26 -27.11 3.09 7.96
N LEU A 27 -26.79 2.82 9.22
CA LEU A 27 -26.14 3.79 10.11
C LEU A 27 -24.75 4.16 9.61
N ALA A 28 -23.94 3.19 9.17
CA ALA A 28 -22.61 3.45 8.64
C ALA A 28 -22.66 4.29 7.35
N LYS A 29 -23.55 3.97 6.40
CA LYS A 29 -23.77 4.81 5.20
C LYS A 29 -24.20 6.23 5.58
N ALA A 30 -25.06 6.38 6.58
CA ALA A 30 -25.46 7.70 7.07
C ALA A 30 -24.32 8.45 7.77
N MET A 31 -23.49 7.79 8.57
CA MET A 31 -22.29 8.38 9.18
C MET A 31 -21.32 8.88 8.14
N VAL A 32 -21.10 8.12 7.05
CA VAL A 32 -20.29 8.57 5.93
C VAL A 32 -20.87 9.81 5.26
N ARG A 33 -22.18 9.82 4.95
CA ARG A 33 -22.85 10.99 4.35
C ARG A 33 -22.79 12.24 5.25
N GLN A 34 -22.84 12.04 6.57
CA GLN A 34 -22.88 13.11 7.56
C GLN A 34 -21.50 13.40 8.19
N ALA A 35 -20.41 12.84 7.65
CA ALA A 35 -19.07 12.93 8.22
C ALA A 35 -18.49 14.36 8.26
N GLY A 36 -18.96 15.26 7.40
CA GLY A 36 -18.45 16.63 7.33
C GLY A 36 -16.94 16.68 7.06
N LYS A 37 -16.17 17.15 8.04
CA LYS A 37 -14.69 17.26 7.99
C LYS A 37 -13.96 16.03 8.54
N HIS A 38 -14.68 15.00 8.98
CA HIS A 38 -14.08 13.80 9.57
C HIS A 38 -13.66 12.80 8.50
N GLU A 39 -12.56 12.08 8.76
CA GLU A 39 -12.09 10.99 7.91
C GLU A 39 -12.74 9.69 8.40
N VAL A 40 -13.61 9.08 7.61
CA VAL A 40 -14.30 7.82 7.97
C VAL A 40 -13.66 6.65 7.27
N HIS A 41 -13.29 5.63 8.04
CA HIS A 41 -12.74 4.36 7.60
C HIS A 41 -13.66 3.22 8.01
N LEU A 42 -13.69 2.15 7.21
CA LEU A 42 -14.40 0.92 7.50
C LEU A 42 -13.40 -0.20 7.72
N ALA A 43 -13.63 -1.05 8.72
CA ALA A 43 -12.89 -2.28 8.94
C ALA A 43 -13.76 -3.50 8.63
N LEU A 44 -13.23 -4.39 7.79
CA LEU A 44 -13.83 -5.66 7.38
C LEU A 44 -12.95 -6.82 7.82
N ASN A 45 -13.55 -7.85 8.42
CA ASN A 45 -12.86 -9.07 8.80
C ASN A 45 -12.66 -9.98 7.58
N GLY A 46 -11.41 -10.29 7.27
CA GLY A 46 -10.98 -11.10 6.13
C GLY A 46 -11.44 -12.57 6.17
N ALA A 47 -11.87 -13.08 7.34
CA ALA A 47 -12.47 -14.41 7.43
C ALA A 47 -13.82 -14.52 6.68
N PHE A 48 -14.48 -13.39 6.39
CA PHE A 48 -15.75 -13.35 5.65
C PHE A 48 -15.55 -12.90 4.19
N GLY A 49 -14.78 -13.67 3.43
CA GLY A 49 -14.43 -13.38 2.03
C GLY A 49 -15.62 -13.01 1.15
N ASP A 50 -16.72 -13.75 1.25
CA ASP A 50 -17.92 -13.58 0.42
C ASP A 50 -18.72 -12.30 0.73
N ALA A 51 -18.46 -11.64 1.87
CA ALA A 51 -19.13 -10.40 2.25
C ALA A 51 -18.43 -9.14 1.75
N ILE A 52 -17.12 -9.23 1.50
CA ILE A 52 -16.28 -8.08 1.21
C ILE A 52 -16.65 -7.42 -0.14
N PRO A 53 -16.85 -8.15 -1.25
CA PRO A 53 -17.20 -7.53 -2.53
C PRO A 53 -18.51 -6.73 -2.48
N ASP A 54 -19.52 -7.25 -1.80
CA ASP A 54 -20.81 -6.58 -1.65
C ASP A 54 -20.68 -5.30 -0.83
N LEU A 55 -19.96 -5.36 0.30
CA LEU A 55 -19.74 -4.18 1.13
C LEU A 55 -18.91 -3.11 0.41
N ARG A 56 -17.85 -3.49 -0.30
CA ARG A 56 -17.09 -2.54 -1.13
C ARG A 56 -17.99 -1.87 -2.18
N ARG A 57 -18.91 -2.62 -2.79
CA ARG A 57 -19.89 -2.08 -3.75
C ARG A 57 -20.85 -1.09 -3.10
N GLU A 58 -21.40 -1.43 -1.93
CA GLU A 58 -22.32 -0.58 -1.17
C GLU A 58 -21.72 0.79 -0.78
N PHE A 59 -20.40 0.85 -0.60
CA PHE A 59 -19.68 2.08 -0.24
C PHE A 59 -18.90 2.73 -1.39
N SER A 60 -18.85 2.12 -2.57
CA SER A 60 -18.04 2.58 -3.72
C SER A 60 -18.31 4.04 -4.14
N GLN A 61 -19.55 4.51 -3.98
CA GLN A 61 -19.95 5.90 -4.29
C GLN A 61 -19.87 6.85 -3.08
N LEU A 62 -19.60 6.32 -1.89
CA LEU A 62 -19.64 7.07 -0.63
C LEU A 62 -18.26 7.26 -0.01
N LEU A 63 -17.35 6.29 -0.19
CA LEU A 63 -15.98 6.32 0.32
C LEU A 63 -14.99 5.90 -0.77
N PRO A 64 -13.78 6.49 -0.78
CA PRO A 64 -12.70 5.99 -1.61
C PRO A 64 -12.28 4.59 -1.13
N HIS A 65 -11.83 3.75 -2.05
CA HIS A 65 -11.48 2.35 -1.76
C HIS A 65 -10.43 2.21 -0.64
N GLN A 66 -9.50 3.16 -0.54
CA GLN A 66 -8.45 3.25 0.50
C GLN A 66 -8.99 3.50 1.91
N HIS A 67 -10.28 3.82 2.07
CA HIS A 67 -10.91 3.96 3.38
C HIS A 67 -11.62 2.66 3.81
N ILE A 68 -11.55 1.59 3.02
CA ILE A 68 -12.17 0.29 3.34
C ILE A 68 -11.08 -0.75 3.53
N HIS A 69 -10.81 -1.08 4.79
CA HIS A 69 -9.68 -1.88 5.24
C HIS A 69 -10.13 -3.31 5.50
N THR A 70 -9.45 -4.28 4.88
CA THR A 70 -9.67 -5.70 5.19
C THR A 70 -8.52 -6.18 6.08
N TRP A 71 -8.80 -6.62 7.30
CA TRP A 71 -7.79 -7.17 8.21
C TRP A 71 -7.89 -8.71 8.26
N ARG A 72 -6.77 -9.40 8.51
CA ARG A 72 -6.71 -10.87 8.57
C ARG A 72 -7.00 -11.40 9.98
N ALA A 73 -7.92 -12.33 10.06
CA ALA A 73 -8.22 -13.11 11.26
C ALA A 73 -7.83 -14.58 11.07
N LEU A 74 -7.75 -15.33 12.17
CA LEU A 74 -7.86 -16.79 12.09
C LEU A 74 -9.31 -17.18 11.83
N THR A 75 -9.52 -18.34 11.22
CA THR A 75 -10.84 -18.96 11.04
C THR A 75 -11.12 -20.00 12.13
N ASN A 76 -12.35 -20.47 12.23
CA ASN A 76 -12.82 -21.38 13.27
C ASN A 76 -12.59 -20.81 14.68
N VAL A 77 -13.17 -19.63 14.91
CA VAL A 77 -13.02 -18.85 16.16
C VAL A 77 -14.33 -18.67 16.93
N SER A 78 -15.36 -19.45 16.57
CA SER A 78 -16.69 -19.42 17.19
C SER A 78 -16.64 -19.60 18.72
N ALA A 79 -17.28 -18.67 19.44
CA ALA A 79 -17.34 -18.72 20.89
C ALA A 79 -18.24 -19.82 21.46
N ALA A 80 -19.09 -20.45 20.63
CA ALA A 80 -19.84 -21.65 21.03
C ALA A 80 -18.92 -22.86 21.26
N ASN A 81 -17.67 -22.84 20.76
CA ASN A 81 -16.71 -23.90 20.94
C ASN A 81 -15.52 -23.46 21.83
N PRO A 82 -15.51 -23.80 23.13
CA PRO A 82 -14.42 -23.43 24.03
C PRO A 82 -13.04 -23.98 23.65
N SER A 83 -12.96 -25.04 22.85
CA SER A 83 -11.67 -25.63 22.42
C SER A 83 -10.85 -24.72 21.51
N VAL A 84 -11.48 -23.73 20.87
CA VAL A 84 -10.83 -22.77 19.97
C VAL A 84 -10.68 -21.37 20.60
N ASP A 85 -10.89 -21.24 21.92
CA ASP A 85 -10.78 -19.96 22.64
C ASP A 85 -9.45 -19.26 22.38
N ALA A 86 -8.34 -20.00 22.29
CA ALA A 86 -7.02 -19.44 22.00
C ALA A 86 -6.94 -18.83 20.60
N ARG A 87 -7.55 -19.46 19.58
CA ARG A 87 -7.62 -18.92 18.21
C ARG A 87 -8.45 -17.63 18.16
N ARG A 88 -9.56 -17.61 18.91
CA ARG A 88 -10.42 -16.43 19.06
C ARG A 88 -9.68 -15.27 19.73
N ILE A 89 -8.99 -15.53 20.85
CA ILE A 89 -8.20 -14.51 21.57
C ILE A 89 -7.09 -13.97 20.67
N ALA A 90 -6.38 -14.84 19.94
CA ALA A 90 -5.37 -14.40 18.97
C ALA A 90 -5.97 -13.48 17.89
N SER A 91 -7.15 -13.82 17.35
CA SER A 91 -7.84 -12.99 16.36
C SER A 91 -8.36 -11.67 16.92
N GLU A 92 -8.81 -11.63 18.18
CA GLU A 92 -9.15 -10.38 18.87
C GLU A 92 -7.93 -9.45 19.02
N LEU A 93 -6.75 -10.01 19.32
CA LEU A 93 -5.50 -9.24 19.42
C LEU A 93 -5.06 -8.72 18.04
N LEU A 94 -5.13 -9.56 17.00
CA LEU A 94 -4.84 -9.17 15.62
C LEU A 94 -5.75 -8.04 15.12
N ARG A 95 -7.04 -8.11 15.43
CA ARG A 95 -8.01 -7.04 15.12
C ARG A 95 -7.58 -5.72 15.75
N GLU A 96 -7.22 -5.73 17.03
CA GLU A 96 -6.87 -4.51 17.77
C GLU A 96 -5.57 -3.87 17.24
N GLU A 97 -4.60 -4.69 16.84
CA GLU A 97 -3.39 -4.23 16.15
C GLU A 97 -3.73 -3.62 14.79
N ALA A 98 -4.47 -4.33 13.95
CA ALA A 98 -4.86 -3.83 12.64
C ALA A 98 -5.61 -2.49 12.75
N PHE A 99 -6.48 -2.34 13.76
CA PHE A 99 -7.22 -1.11 13.99
C PHE A 99 -6.31 0.02 14.47
N ALA A 100 -5.31 -0.26 15.30
CA ALA A 100 -4.40 0.76 15.79
C ALA A 100 -3.46 1.31 14.72
N GLN A 101 -3.06 0.49 13.75
CA GLN A 101 -2.28 0.95 12.60
C GLN A 101 -3.02 1.99 11.76
N LEU A 102 -4.35 1.95 11.76
CA LEU A 102 -5.18 2.99 11.15
C LEU A 102 -5.20 4.30 11.95
N ARG A 103 -4.60 4.33 13.15
CA ARG A 103 -4.56 5.49 14.08
C ARG A 103 -5.92 6.19 14.25
N PRO A 104 -7.01 5.45 14.58
CA PRO A 104 -8.32 6.05 14.76
C PRO A 104 -8.36 6.90 16.04
N ASP A 105 -9.11 8.01 16.00
CA ASP A 105 -9.45 8.75 17.21
C ASP A 105 -10.62 8.07 17.94
N ILE A 106 -11.57 7.55 17.16
CA ILE A 106 -12.77 6.82 17.63
C ILE A 106 -12.91 5.51 16.85
N ILE A 107 -13.19 4.42 17.55
CA ILE A 107 -13.60 3.14 16.97
C ILE A 107 -15.08 2.93 17.28
N HIS A 108 -15.92 2.74 16.26
CA HIS A 108 -17.32 2.39 16.41
C HIS A 108 -17.54 0.89 16.12
N VAL A 109 -17.91 0.13 17.14
CA VAL A 109 -18.32 -1.28 17.02
C VAL A 109 -19.82 -1.33 16.79
N SER A 110 -20.23 -1.67 15.56
CA SER A 110 -21.64 -1.61 15.16
C SER A 110 -22.52 -2.66 15.82
N SER A 111 -21.94 -3.80 16.21
CA SER A 111 -22.55 -4.86 17.02
C SER A 111 -21.49 -5.60 17.82
N LEU A 112 -21.55 -5.50 19.15
CA LEU A 112 -20.61 -6.20 20.03
C LEU A 112 -20.96 -7.69 20.21
N PHE A 113 -22.23 -8.06 20.06
CA PHE A 113 -22.73 -9.41 20.32
C PHE A 113 -22.71 -10.31 19.08
N GLU A 114 -21.58 -10.31 18.37
CA GLU A 114 -21.29 -11.21 17.24
C GLU A 114 -20.29 -12.31 17.67
N GLY A 115 -20.15 -13.37 16.86
CA GLY A 115 -19.12 -14.41 17.06
C GLY A 115 -19.51 -15.61 17.91
N LEU A 116 -20.80 -15.74 18.28
CA LEU A 116 -21.26 -16.94 19.00
C LEU A 116 -21.26 -18.17 18.09
N GLY A 117 -21.59 -18.02 16.80
CA GLY A 117 -21.75 -19.12 15.85
C GLY A 117 -20.89 -19.03 14.60
N ASP A 118 -20.03 -18.02 14.48
CA ASP A 118 -19.20 -17.74 13.31
C ASP A 118 -17.87 -17.07 13.67
N ASP A 119 -17.12 -16.63 12.65
CA ASP A 119 -15.75 -16.13 12.79
C ASP A 119 -15.65 -14.63 13.14
N ALA A 120 -16.75 -14.02 13.58
CA ALA A 120 -16.73 -12.63 14.01
C ALA A 120 -16.02 -12.52 15.38
N VAL A 121 -15.09 -11.59 15.50
CA VAL A 121 -14.37 -11.32 16.75
C VAL A 121 -14.45 -9.84 17.06
N THR A 122 -15.10 -9.53 18.18
CA THR A 122 -15.30 -8.17 18.65
C THR A 122 -14.82 -8.06 20.09
N ASN A 123 -14.10 -6.99 20.39
CA ASN A 123 -13.59 -6.71 21.73
C ASN A 123 -13.49 -5.19 21.94
N VAL A 124 -13.24 -4.80 23.19
CA VAL A 124 -13.13 -3.42 23.63
C VAL A 124 -11.89 -3.30 24.53
N HIS A 125 -10.92 -2.49 24.12
CA HIS A 125 -9.69 -2.16 24.87
C HIS A 125 -8.82 -3.37 25.29
N ALA A 126 -8.46 -4.24 24.35
CA ALA A 126 -7.46 -5.28 24.63
C ALA A 126 -6.02 -4.80 24.40
N LEU A 127 -5.82 -3.90 23.43
CA LEU A 127 -4.52 -3.29 23.10
C LEU A 127 -4.64 -1.80 22.71
N ASN A 128 -5.74 -1.41 22.05
CA ASN A 128 -5.87 -0.09 21.44
C ASN A 128 -6.22 1.02 22.46
N ARG A 129 -5.60 2.20 22.30
CA ARG A 129 -5.81 3.40 23.13
C ARG A 129 -6.87 4.38 22.58
N ALA A 130 -7.38 4.15 21.38
CA ALA A 130 -8.46 4.93 20.79
C ALA A 130 -9.75 4.77 21.59
N SER A 131 -10.56 5.83 21.64
CA SER A 131 -11.84 5.75 22.36
C SER A 131 -12.79 4.82 21.62
N THR A 132 -13.41 3.87 22.32
CA THR A 132 -14.29 2.86 21.71
C THR A 132 -15.77 3.16 22.00
N ALA A 133 -16.55 3.35 20.95
CA ALA A 133 -18.00 3.49 20.98
C ALA A 133 -18.70 2.21 20.51
N VAL A 134 -19.77 1.81 21.19
CA VAL A 134 -20.53 0.58 20.87
C VAL A 134 -22.01 0.90 20.67
N THR A 135 -22.63 0.42 19.60
CA THR A 135 -24.09 0.48 19.47
C THR A 135 -24.75 -0.48 20.45
N LEU A 136 -25.62 0.05 21.30
CA LEU A 136 -26.42 -0.72 22.26
C LEU A 136 -27.83 -0.92 21.71
N TYR A 137 -28.12 -2.15 21.30
CA TYR A 137 -29.45 -2.54 20.82
C TYR A 137 -30.42 -2.77 21.98
N ASP A 138 -30.13 -3.71 22.87
CA ASP A 138 -30.92 -4.02 24.07
C ASP A 138 -30.11 -4.86 25.08
N LEU A 139 -30.62 -4.98 26.31
CA LEU A 139 -30.10 -5.89 27.34
C LEU A 139 -31.11 -7.00 27.68
N ILE A 140 -31.98 -7.39 26.74
CA ILE A 140 -33.06 -8.36 26.97
C ILE A 140 -32.53 -9.68 27.57
N PRO A 141 -31.46 -10.32 27.05
CA PRO A 141 -30.93 -11.54 27.64
C PRO A 141 -30.37 -11.35 29.06
N LEU A 142 -29.80 -10.17 29.37
CA LEU A 142 -29.30 -9.85 30.71
C LEU A 142 -30.45 -9.63 31.71
N ILE A 143 -31.57 -9.08 31.27
CA ILE A 143 -32.72 -8.80 32.14
C ILE A 143 -33.52 -10.09 32.37
N HIS A 144 -33.67 -10.92 31.34
CA HIS A 144 -34.44 -12.16 31.34
C HIS A 144 -33.53 -13.41 31.36
N ARG A 145 -32.53 -13.41 32.24
CA ARG A 145 -31.44 -14.42 32.27
C ARG A 145 -31.93 -15.85 32.35
N GLN A 146 -32.98 -16.09 33.14
CA GLN A 146 -33.55 -17.43 33.33
C GLN A 146 -34.09 -18.02 32.01
N GLN A 147 -34.52 -17.16 31.09
CA GLN A 147 -35.10 -17.57 29.82
C GLN A 147 -34.05 -17.71 28.71
N TYR A 148 -33.08 -16.78 28.64
CA TYR A 148 -32.14 -16.70 27.51
C TYR A 148 -30.73 -17.23 27.80
N LEU A 149 -30.33 -17.33 29.06
CA LEU A 149 -28.94 -17.66 29.47
C LEU A 149 -28.86 -18.99 30.25
N GLY A 150 -29.74 -19.94 29.94
CA GLY A 150 -29.75 -21.27 30.57
C GLY A 150 -28.58 -22.16 30.14
N ASP A 151 -28.05 -21.97 28.93
CA ASP A 151 -26.86 -22.67 28.44
C ASP A 151 -25.56 -22.06 29.01
N ARG A 152 -24.63 -22.91 29.47
CA ARG A 152 -23.39 -22.47 30.11
C ARG A 152 -22.40 -21.80 29.15
N ALA A 153 -22.31 -22.24 27.90
CA ALA A 153 -21.43 -21.65 26.91
C ALA A 153 -21.96 -20.29 26.46
N ILE A 154 -23.26 -20.20 26.17
CA ILE A 154 -23.93 -18.95 25.79
C ILE A 154 -23.83 -17.92 26.91
N SER A 155 -24.11 -18.31 28.15
CA SER A 155 -24.03 -17.40 29.30
C SER A 155 -22.61 -16.89 29.56
N ARG A 156 -21.59 -17.76 29.48
CA ARG A 156 -20.17 -17.34 29.59
C ARG A 156 -19.81 -16.31 28.53
N TRP A 157 -20.08 -16.58 27.26
CA TRP A 157 -19.81 -15.66 26.15
C TRP A 157 -20.56 -14.33 26.34
N TYR A 158 -21.85 -14.39 26.64
CA TYR A 158 -22.67 -13.19 26.81
C TYR A 158 -22.17 -12.32 27.97
N TYR A 159 -21.81 -12.90 29.11
CA TYR A 159 -21.25 -12.13 30.23
C TYR A 159 -19.88 -11.51 29.92
N GLN A 160 -19.04 -12.17 29.11
CA GLN A 160 -17.80 -11.57 28.62
C GLN A 160 -18.09 -10.36 27.74
N LYS A 161 -19.07 -10.44 26.82
CA LYS A 161 -19.51 -9.30 26.02
C LYS A 161 -20.12 -8.18 26.85
N ILE A 162 -20.87 -8.50 27.92
CA ILE A 162 -21.36 -7.50 28.87
C ILE A 162 -20.21 -6.77 29.58
N GLN A 163 -19.15 -7.49 29.97
CA GLN A 163 -17.99 -6.84 30.55
C GLN A 163 -17.27 -5.94 29.53
N ALA A 164 -17.11 -6.39 28.29
CA ALA A 164 -16.56 -5.55 27.21
C ALA A 164 -17.43 -4.31 26.95
N LEU A 165 -18.76 -4.46 26.96
CA LEU A 165 -19.71 -3.35 26.83
C LEU A 165 -19.56 -2.32 27.95
N LYS A 166 -19.30 -2.78 29.19
CA LYS A 166 -19.02 -1.89 30.32
C LYS A 166 -17.67 -1.18 30.24
N ASN A 167 -16.71 -1.77 29.54
CA ASN A 167 -15.40 -1.17 29.32
C ASN A 167 -15.41 -0.11 28.22
N ALA A 168 -16.47 -0.06 27.38
CA ALA A 168 -16.58 0.93 26.32
C ALA A 168 -16.66 2.35 26.87
N ASP A 169 -16.01 3.27 26.17
CA ASP A 169 -16.00 4.69 26.51
C ASP A 169 -17.35 5.37 26.29
N LEU A 170 -18.09 4.90 25.28
CA LEU A 170 -19.35 5.46 24.84
C LEU A 170 -20.29 4.37 24.35
N LEU A 171 -21.54 4.41 24.80
CA LEU A 171 -22.63 3.58 24.27
C LEU A 171 -23.60 4.44 23.47
N LEU A 172 -23.89 4.00 22.25
CA LEU A 172 -24.91 4.57 21.38
C LEU A 172 -26.18 3.72 21.48
N ALA A 173 -27.05 4.07 22.42
CA ALA A 173 -28.32 3.38 22.61
C ALA A 173 -29.28 3.73 21.47
N ILE A 174 -29.98 2.73 20.95
CA ILE A 174 -30.95 2.94 19.86
C ILE A 174 -32.28 3.54 20.34
N SER A 175 -32.49 3.66 21.65
CA SER A 175 -33.77 4.06 22.27
C SER A 175 -33.53 4.59 23.69
N ASN A 176 -34.48 5.33 24.28
CA ASN A 176 -34.37 5.71 25.69
C ASN A 176 -34.53 4.49 26.60
N SER A 177 -35.33 3.49 26.19
CA SER A 177 -35.45 2.23 26.93
C SER A 177 -34.08 1.55 27.07
N SER A 178 -33.38 1.33 25.96
CA SER A 178 -32.06 0.69 25.96
C SER A 178 -31.01 1.54 26.71
N ARG A 179 -31.12 2.87 26.63
CA ARG A 179 -30.28 3.78 27.43
C ARG A 179 -30.51 3.56 28.92
N ASP A 180 -31.76 3.57 29.37
CA ASP A 180 -32.10 3.39 30.78
C ASP A 180 -31.76 1.98 31.27
N GLU A 181 -31.85 0.96 30.41
CA GLU A 181 -31.36 -0.38 30.70
C GLU A 181 -29.85 -0.39 31.00
N ALA A 182 -29.03 0.32 30.22
CA ALA A 182 -27.60 0.44 30.51
C ALA A 182 -27.34 1.17 31.84
N LEU A 183 -28.07 2.25 32.14
CA LEU A 183 -27.91 2.97 33.40
C LEU A 183 -28.29 2.09 34.59
N ASN A 184 -29.39 1.34 34.49
CA ASN A 184 -29.94 0.57 35.60
C ASN A 184 -29.23 -0.78 35.80
N PHE A 185 -28.93 -1.51 34.72
CA PHE A 185 -28.40 -2.88 34.80
C PHE A 185 -26.88 -2.95 34.62
N LEU A 186 -26.26 -2.01 33.90
CA LEU A 186 -24.80 -1.93 33.76
C LEU A 186 -24.16 -0.92 34.71
N GLN A 187 -24.96 -0.02 35.29
CA GLN A 187 -24.53 1.05 36.21
C GLN A 187 -23.51 1.99 35.57
N LEU A 188 -23.71 2.29 34.28
CA LEU A 188 -22.84 3.21 33.55
C LEU A 188 -23.23 4.68 33.80
N PRO A 189 -22.27 5.61 33.79
CA PRO A 189 -22.57 7.04 33.90
C PRO A 189 -23.45 7.52 32.75
N ALA A 190 -24.44 8.38 33.04
CA ALA A 190 -25.32 8.95 32.02
C ALA A 190 -24.56 9.73 30.93
N SER A 191 -23.38 10.27 31.23
CA SER A 191 -22.50 10.93 30.27
C SER A 191 -21.90 9.99 29.22
N ASN A 192 -21.92 8.68 29.46
CA ASN A 192 -21.32 7.67 28.59
C ASN A 192 -22.37 6.90 27.78
N VAL A 193 -23.66 7.23 27.90
CA VAL A 193 -24.75 6.55 27.18
C VAL A 193 -25.63 7.59 26.49
N VAL A 194 -25.52 7.65 25.15
CA VAL A 194 -26.26 8.60 24.30
C VAL A 194 -27.32 7.84 23.53
N ASN A 195 -28.55 8.32 23.56
CA ASN A 195 -29.61 7.81 22.70
C ASN A 195 -29.47 8.42 21.31
N ILE A 196 -29.14 7.60 20.32
CA ILE A 196 -29.02 7.99 18.91
C ILE A 196 -30.29 7.69 18.11
N SER A 197 -31.31 7.09 18.72
CA SER A 197 -32.52 6.59 18.06
C SER A 197 -32.21 5.46 17.05
N SER A 198 -33.23 5.05 16.30
CA SER A 198 -33.14 4.18 15.14
C SER A 198 -34.04 4.70 14.01
N ALA A 199 -34.00 4.04 12.85
CA ALA A 199 -34.82 4.36 11.69
C ALA A 199 -35.16 3.11 10.88
N VAL A 200 -36.07 3.25 9.91
CA VAL A 200 -36.48 2.18 8.99
C VAL A 200 -35.70 2.24 7.68
N ASP A 201 -35.63 1.11 6.99
CA ASP A 201 -35.09 1.04 5.62
C ASP A 201 -36.00 1.81 4.65
N GLU A 202 -35.40 2.46 3.65
CA GLU A 202 -36.08 3.31 2.66
C GLU A 202 -37.14 2.56 1.82
N ARG A 203 -37.13 1.22 1.82
CA ARG A 203 -38.16 0.40 1.18
C ARG A 203 -39.52 0.48 1.88
N PHE A 204 -39.55 0.74 3.19
CA PHE A 204 -40.78 0.79 4.00
C PHE A 204 -41.42 2.16 3.89
N VAL A 205 -41.97 2.47 2.73
CA VAL A 205 -42.64 3.74 2.46
C VAL A 205 -43.98 3.49 1.79
N GLN A 206 -44.91 4.43 1.95
CA GLN A 206 -46.18 4.35 1.26
C GLN A 206 -46.00 4.50 -0.25
N ARG A 207 -46.27 3.44 -1.03
CA ARG A 207 -46.24 3.43 -2.50
C ARG A 207 -47.61 3.12 -3.09
N THR A 208 -47.80 3.45 -4.37
CA THR A 208 -48.99 3.07 -5.14
C THR A 208 -48.70 1.81 -5.94
N TYR A 209 -49.55 0.80 -5.82
CA TYR A 209 -49.44 -0.47 -6.52
C TYR A 209 -50.67 -0.74 -7.37
N ALA A 210 -50.50 -1.49 -8.46
CA ALA A 210 -51.63 -1.96 -9.26
C ALA A 210 -52.46 -2.95 -8.42
N PRO A 211 -53.81 -2.86 -8.41
CA PRO A 211 -54.68 -3.73 -7.61
C PRO A 211 -54.38 -5.24 -7.81
N ALA A 212 -54.09 -5.65 -9.05
CA ALA A 212 -53.77 -7.04 -9.37
C ALA A 212 -52.50 -7.58 -8.69
N VAL A 213 -51.54 -6.73 -8.33
CA VAL A 213 -50.33 -7.14 -7.59
C VAL A 213 -50.70 -7.49 -6.15
N LEU A 214 -51.52 -6.64 -5.53
CA LEU A 214 -51.98 -6.85 -4.16
C LEU A 214 -52.90 -8.08 -4.06
N ASP A 215 -53.85 -8.25 -5.00
CA ASP A 215 -54.74 -9.41 -5.01
C ASP A 215 -53.98 -10.74 -5.12
N LYS A 216 -52.96 -10.80 -5.98
CA LYS A 216 -52.07 -11.97 -6.11
C LYS A 216 -51.31 -12.24 -4.82
N LEU A 217 -50.80 -11.19 -4.17
CA LEU A 217 -50.07 -11.31 -2.90
C LEU A 217 -50.96 -11.85 -1.77
N LEU A 218 -52.18 -11.30 -1.64
CA LEU A 218 -53.14 -11.74 -0.63
C LEU A 218 -53.57 -13.19 -0.86
N GLN A 219 -53.79 -13.59 -2.13
CA GLN A 219 -54.05 -14.99 -2.49
C GLN A 219 -52.88 -15.92 -2.16
N LYS A 220 -51.64 -15.52 -2.48
CA LYS A 220 -50.41 -16.27 -2.17
C LYS A 220 -50.33 -16.65 -0.68
N TYR A 221 -50.72 -15.73 0.20
CA TYR A 221 -50.64 -15.93 1.65
C TYR A 221 -51.96 -16.39 2.31
N GLY A 222 -53.03 -16.63 1.54
CA GLY A 222 -54.30 -17.10 2.08
C GLY A 222 -55.12 -16.04 2.82
N LEU A 223 -54.87 -14.76 2.55
CA LEU A 223 -55.60 -13.63 3.11
C LEU A 223 -56.82 -13.32 2.22
N LYS A 224 -57.99 -13.78 2.66
CA LYS A 224 -59.27 -13.71 1.92
C LYS A 224 -60.16 -12.55 2.37
N ARG A 225 -59.86 -11.96 3.53
CA ARG A 225 -60.62 -10.86 4.14
C ARG A 225 -59.67 -9.72 4.49
N ARG A 226 -60.21 -8.60 4.97
CA ARG A 226 -59.42 -7.60 5.70
C ARG A 226 -58.69 -8.30 6.84
N PHE A 227 -57.56 -7.80 7.28
CA PHE A 227 -56.78 -8.52 8.29
C PHE A 227 -56.12 -7.60 9.30
N VAL A 228 -56.03 -8.10 10.53
CA VAL A 228 -55.18 -7.60 11.59
C VAL A 228 -53.81 -8.25 11.40
N MET A 229 -52.75 -7.46 11.39
CA MET A 229 -51.41 -7.94 11.10
C MET A 229 -50.50 -7.85 12.32
N TYR A 230 -49.67 -8.86 12.51
CA TYR A 230 -48.51 -8.85 13.38
C TYR A 230 -47.28 -9.32 12.59
N THR A 231 -46.10 -8.74 12.89
CA THR A 231 -44.80 -9.27 12.47
C THR A 231 -43.76 -9.02 13.56
N GLY A 232 -42.74 -9.88 13.67
CA GLY A 232 -41.72 -9.77 14.72
C GLY A 232 -41.14 -11.08 15.26
N GLY A 233 -41.47 -12.23 14.67
CA GLY A 233 -40.99 -13.56 15.07
C GLY A 233 -41.81 -14.20 16.21
N ILE A 234 -41.47 -15.44 16.57
CA ILE A 234 -42.13 -16.22 17.62
C ILE A 234 -41.16 -16.38 18.81
N ASP A 235 -41.17 -15.40 19.70
CA ASP A 235 -40.45 -15.41 20.98
C ASP A 235 -41.43 -15.01 22.09
N LEU A 236 -41.24 -15.52 23.31
CA LEU A 236 -42.16 -15.26 24.44
C LEU A 236 -42.35 -13.75 24.69
N ARG A 237 -41.32 -12.92 24.43
CA ARG A 237 -41.43 -11.47 24.60
C ARG A 237 -42.34 -10.79 23.58
N LYS A 238 -42.56 -11.44 22.45
CA LYS A 238 -43.41 -10.97 21.36
C LYS A 238 -44.89 -11.21 21.63
N ASN A 239 -45.23 -12.00 22.65
CA ASN A 239 -46.59 -12.11 23.22
C ASN A 239 -47.67 -12.59 22.23
N ILE A 240 -47.32 -13.53 21.34
CA ILE A 240 -48.19 -13.97 20.24
C ILE A 240 -49.40 -14.74 20.72
N GLU A 241 -49.19 -15.59 21.72
CA GLU A 241 -50.23 -16.42 22.33
C GLU A 241 -51.33 -15.54 22.91
N ARG A 242 -50.94 -14.44 23.56
CA ARG A 242 -51.86 -13.48 24.16
C ARG A 242 -52.57 -12.63 23.11
N LEU A 243 -51.91 -12.31 22.00
CA LEU A 243 -52.57 -11.69 20.85
C LEU A 243 -53.64 -12.59 20.25
N ILE A 244 -53.36 -13.89 20.09
CA ILE A 244 -54.34 -14.87 19.60
C ILE A 244 -55.52 -14.97 20.58
N ALA A 245 -55.25 -15.05 21.88
CA ALA A 245 -56.29 -15.04 22.93
C ALA A 245 -57.15 -13.76 22.88
N ALA A 246 -56.52 -12.60 22.77
CA ALA A 246 -57.23 -11.32 22.66
C ALA A 246 -58.06 -11.21 21.38
N TYR A 247 -57.58 -11.76 20.26
CA TYR A 247 -58.30 -11.80 19.00
C TYR A 247 -59.53 -12.71 19.07
N ALA A 248 -59.42 -13.88 19.73
CA ALA A 248 -60.53 -14.79 19.94
C ALA A 248 -61.68 -14.18 20.76
N GLN A 249 -61.37 -13.22 21.63
CA GLN A 249 -62.35 -12.46 22.43
C GLN A 249 -63.05 -11.33 21.66
N LEU A 250 -62.68 -11.06 20.40
CA LEU A 250 -63.38 -10.07 19.58
C LEU A 250 -64.84 -10.48 19.31
N PRO A 251 -65.77 -9.49 19.21
CA PRO A 251 -67.13 -9.74 18.75
C PRO A 251 -67.16 -10.54 17.45
N MET A 252 -68.08 -11.50 17.37
CA MET A 252 -68.20 -12.43 16.23
C MET A 252 -68.29 -11.69 14.88
N GLU A 253 -68.97 -10.55 14.83
CA GLU A 253 -69.09 -9.75 13.61
C GLU A 253 -67.76 -9.17 13.14
N LEU A 254 -66.87 -8.76 14.07
CA LEU A 254 -65.54 -8.30 13.70
C LEU A 254 -64.65 -9.45 13.22
N ARG A 255 -64.74 -10.62 13.88
CA ARG A 255 -63.95 -11.81 13.48
C ARG A 255 -64.39 -12.41 12.14
N LYS A 256 -65.68 -12.32 11.78
CA LYS A 256 -66.14 -12.71 10.44
C LYS A 256 -65.62 -11.79 9.33
N GLN A 257 -65.36 -10.53 9.64
CA GLN A 257 -64.88 -9.53 8.68
C GLN A 257 -63.36 -9.47 8.56
N HIS A 258 -62.63 -9.96 9.58
CA HIS A 258 -61.18 -9.85 9.66
C HIS A 258 -60.50 -11.21 9.84
N GLN A 259 -59.28 -11.36 9.36
CA GLN A 259 -58.38 -12.46 9.73
C GLN A 259 -57.25 -11.93 10.61
N LEU A 260 -56.68 -12.77 11.48
CA LEU A 260 -55.42 -12.48 12.16
C LEU A 260 -54.27 -13.06 11.33
N ALA A 261 -53.42 -12.20 10.78
CA ALA A 261 -52.24 -12.57 10.01
C ALA A 261 -50.98 -12.44 10.87
N VAL A 262 -50.33 -13.57 11.16
CA VAL A 262 -49.00 -13.63 11.79
C VAL A 262 -47.97 -13.76 10.68
N VAL A 263 -47.31 -12.64 10.38
CA VAL A 263 -46.40 -12.46 9.25
C VAL A 263 -44.96 -12.66 9.70
N CYS A 264 -44.51 -13.90 9.80
CA CYS A 264 -43.11 -14.24 10.02
C CYS A 264 -42.83 -15.72 9.68
N SER A 265 -41.55 -16.08 9.55
CA SER A 265 -41.14 -17.49 9.57
C SER A 265 -41.55 -18.12 10.90
N VAL A 266 -42.24 -19.26 10.82
CA VAL A 266 -42.70 -20.02 11.99
C VAL A 266 -42.21 -21.46 11.83
N HIS A 267 -41.41 -21.94 12.78
CA HIS A 267 -40.98 -23.33 12.80
C HIS A 267 -42.17 -24.27 13.03
N GLN A 268 -42.10 -25.51 12.53
CA GLN A 268 -43.22 -26.45 12.60
C GLN A 268 -43.79 -26.68 14.01
N PRO A 269 -42.97 -26.83 15.07
CA PRO A 269 -43.49 -26.98 16.43
C PRO A 269 -44.31 -25.77 16.90
N ASP A 270 -43.83 -24.55 16.64
CA ASP A 270 -44.56 -23.32 16.96
C ASP A 270 -45.83 -23.18 16.13
N ARG A 271 -45.79 -23.53 14.85
CA ARG A 271 -46.98 -23.54 13.99
C ARG A 271 -48.05 -24.45 14.57
N GLN A 272 -47.70 -25.67 14.96
CA GLN A 272 -48.65 -26.60 15.58
C GLN A 272 -49.19 -26.05 16.90
N ARG A 273 -48.31 -25.53 17.76
CA ARG A 273 -48.66 -24.95 19.06
C ARG A 273 -49.63 -23.77 18.94
N LEU A 274 -49.35 -22.82 18.04
CA LEU A 274 -50.20 -21.65 17.82
C LEU A 274 -51.54 -22.02 17.18
N MET A 275 -51.57 -22.97 16.24
CA MET A 275 -52.83 -23.45 15.64
C MET A 275 -53.69 -24.24 16.64
N GLN A 276 -53.07 -25.05 17.51
CA GLN A 276 -53.77 -25.75 18.59
C GLN A 276 -54.35 -24.77 19.60
N LEU A 277 -53.60 -23.73 19.97
CA LEU A 277 -54.08 -22.65 20.83
C LEU A 277 -55.27 -21.91 20.19
N ALA A 278 -55.19 -21.56 18.91
CA ALA A 278 -56.30 -20.93 18.21
C ALA A 278 -57.56 -21.80 18.23
N THR A 279 -57.41 -23.11 18.00
CA THR A 279 -58.50 -24.08 18.02
C THR A 279 -59.11 -24.19 19.42
N SER A 280 -58.30 -24.26 20.49
CA SER A 280 -58.79 -24.38 21.86
C SER A 280 -59.52 -23.12 22.35
N LEU A 281 -59.20 -21.97 21.77
CA LEU A 281 -59.88 -20.69 22.00
C LEU A 281 -61.14 -20.50 21.15
N GLY A 282 -61.52 -21.48 20.33
CA GLY A 282 -62.75 -21.45 19.52
C GLY A 282 -62.63 -20.65 18.22
N LEU A 283 -61.41 -20.45 17.70
CA LEU A 283 -61.21 -19.87 16.37
C LEU A 283 -61.45 -20.92 15.27
N ALA A 284 -62.14 -20.53 14.21
CA ALA A 284 -62.30 -21.32 12.99
C ALA A 284 -60.97 -21.42 12.22
N GLN A 285 -60.84 -22.46 11.39
CA GLN A 285 -59.58 -22.78 10.68
C GLN A 285 -59.05 -21.65 9.79
N ASP A 286 -59.92 -20.75 9.30
CA ASP A 286 -59.55 -19.65 8.41
C ASP A 286 -59.43 -18.29 9.11
N GLU A 287 -59.60 -18.22 10.44
CA GLU A 287 -59.49 -16.96 11.21
C GLU A 287 -58.03 -16.59 11.55
N LEU A 288 -57.15 -17.57 11.75
CA LEU A 288 -55.70 -17.37 11.98
C LEU A 288 -54.90 -17.80 10.74
N VAL A 289 -54.12 -16.88 10.18
CA VAL A 289 -53.25 -17.11 9.04
C VAL A 289 -51.79 -16.96 9.47
N LEU A 290 -51.06 -18.07 9.45
CA LEU A 290 -49.60 -18.09 9.61
C LEU A 290 -48.97 -18.09 8.21
N THR A 291 -48.45 -16.95 7.77
CA THR A 291 -47.99 -16.77 6.37
C THR A 291 -46.73 -17.56 6.04
N GLY A 292 -45.91 -17.85 7.06
CA GLY A 292 -44.52 -18.29 6.84
C GLY A 292 -43.63 -17.13 6.38
N PHE A 293 -42.53 -17.48 5.72
CA PHE A 293 -41.57 -16.50 5.22
C PHE A 293 -42.22 -15.54 4.21
N VAL A 294 -42.04 -14.25 4.42
CA VAL A 294 -42.45 -13.18 3.51
C VAL A 294 -41.19 -12.45 3.06
N ALA A 295 -41.06 -12.24 1.75
CA ALA A 295 -39.92 -11.52 1.20
C ALA A 295 -39.97 -10.03 1.59
N ASP A 296 -38.81 -9.40 1.73
CA ASP A 296 -38.73 -8.02 2.23
C ASP A 296 -39.41 -6.99 1.30
N ASP A 297 -39.49 -7.27 0.00
CA ASP A 297 -40.18 -6.44 -0.99
C ASP A 297 -41.70 -6.60 -0.93
N GLU A 298 -42.18 -7.72 -0.41
CA GLU A 298 -43.60 -8.04 -0.19
C GLU A 298 -44.13 -7.50 1.14
N LEU A 299 -43.27 -7.31 2.14
CA LEU A 299 -43.68 -6.87 3.47
C LEU A 299 -44.30 -5.44 3.51
N PRO A 300 -43.78 -4.42 2.80
CA PRO A 300 -44.42 -3.10 2.69
C PRO A 300 -45.86 -3.16 2.15
N LEU A 301 -46.10 -4.04 1.16
CA LEU A 301 -47.43 -4.27 0.59
C LEU A 301 -48.41 -4.80 1.64
N LEU A 302 -47.98 -5.74 2.48
CA LEU A 302 -48.82 -6.28 3.57
C LEU A 302 -49.10 -5.23 4.64
N TYR A 303 -48.11 -4.40 5.02
CA TYR A 303 -48.34 -3.30 5.94
C TYR A 303 -49.41 -2.33 5.40
N GLN A 304 -49.33 -1.96 4.12
CA GLN A 304 -50.32 -1.07 3.49
C GLN A 304 -51.72 -1.67 3.39
N ALA A 305 -51.79 -2.99 3.15
CA ALA A 305 -53.05 -3.69 2.96
C ALA A 305 -53.76 -4.08 4.26
N CYS A 306 -53.03 -4.11 5.38
CA CYS A 306 -53.62 -4.49 6.66
C CYS A 306 -54.63 -3.43 7.15
N GLN A 307 -55.70 -3.89 7.80
CA GLN A 307 -56.71 -3.00 8.37
C GLN A 307 -56.22 -2.36 9.68
N LEU A 308 -55.36 -3.08 10.39
CA LEU A 308 -54.78 -2.71 11.67
C LEU A 308 -53.50 -3.53 11.87
N PHE A 309 -52.40 -2.86 12.23
CA PHE A 309 -51.19 -3.51 12.70
C PHE A 309 -51.17 -3.51 14.24
N VAL A 310 -50.92 -4.68 14.83
CA VAL A 310 -50.89 -4.87 16.29
C VAL A 310 -49.53 -5.41 16.68
N PHE A 311 -48.83 -4.70 17.56
CA PHE A 311 -47.52 -5.10 18.03
C PHE A 311 -47.51 -5.29 19.57
N PRO A 312 -47.79 -6.50 20.06
CA PRO A 312 -48.08 -6.78 21.47
C PRO A 312 -46.85 -7.13 22.31
N SER A 313 -45.65 -6.94 21.74
CA SER A 313 -44.39 -7.21 22.42
C SER A 313 -44.31 -6.44 23.74
N TRP A 314 -43.96 -7.12 24.83
CA TRP A 314 -43.84 -6.45 26.14
C TRP A 314 -42.42 -5.93 26.41
N HIS A 315 -41.43 -6.30 25.57
CA HIS A 315 -40.05 -5.81 25.66
C HIS A 315 -39.35 -5.81 24.29
N GLU A 316 -38.89 -4.64 23.85
CA GLU A 316 -38.15 -4.40 22.60
C GLU A 316 -37.02 -3.39 22.81
N GLY A 317 -35.91 -3.57 22.08
CA GLY A 317 -34.86 -2.55 22.02
C GLY A 317 -35.35 -1.24 21.40
N PHE A 318 -36.02 -1.32 20.24
CA PHE A 318 -36.67 -0.14 19.61
C PHE A 318 -38.10 -0.39 19.13
N GLY A 319 -38.39 -1.56 18.56
CA GLY A 319 -39.73 -1.86 18.01
C GLY A 319 -39.92 -1.44 16.55
N LEU A 320 -38.91 -1.69 15.70
CA LEU A 320 -38.91 -1.33 14.28
C LEU A 320 -40.15 -1.79 13.48
N PRO A 321 -40.74 -2.98 13.69
CA PRO A 321 -41.97 -3.36 12.99
C PRO A 321 -43.13 -2.36 13.14
N ALA A 322 -43.26 -1.74 14.32
CA ALA A 322 -44.27 -0.71 14.54
C ALA A 322 -43.97 0.56 13.72
N LEU A 323 -42.70 0.97 13.66
CA LEU A 323 -42.27 2.11 12.86
C LEU A 323 -42.39 1.84 11.35
N GLU A 324 -42.03 0.64 10.89
CA GLU A 324 -42.20 0.19 9.50
C GLU A 324 -43.67 0.25 9.08
N ALA A 325 -44.57 -0.28 9.91
CA ALA A 325 -46.01 -0.22 9.69
C ALA A 325 -46.52 1.22 9.62
N MET A 326 -46.10 2.09 10.54
CA MET A 326 -46.43 3.52 10.55
C MET A 326 -45.95 4.23 9.27
N ASN A 327 -44.72 3.95 8.82
CA ASN A 327 -44.13 4.59 7.64
C ASN A 327 -44.77 4.10 6.32
N CYS A 328 -45.33 2.89 6.32
CA CYS A 328 -46.17 2.38 5.23
C CYS A 328 -47.62 2.91 5.29
N GLY A 329 -48.02 3.61 6.35
CA GLY A 329 -49.35 4.19 6.52
C GLY A 329 -50.37 3.27 7.20
N ALA A 330 -49.94 2.14 7.76
CA ALA A 330 -50.82 1.25 8.52
C ALA A 330 -51.32 1.93 9.80
N PRO A 331 -52.58 1.75 10.20
CA PRO A 331 -53.02 2.07 11.57
C PRO A 331 -52.31 1.15 12.55
N VAL A 332 -51.62 1.71 13.55
CA VAL A 332 -50.81 0.92 14.51
C VAL A 332 -51.35 1.06 15.93
N ILE A 333 -51.49 -0.07 16.62
CA ILE A 333 -51.64 -0.15 18.07
C ILE A 333 -50.57 -1.07 18.68
N THR A 334 -50.09 -0.77 19.89
CA THR A 334 -48.96 -1.50 20.49
C THR A 334 -49.00 -1.48 22.01
N SER A 335 -48.06 -2.17 22.64
CA SER A 335 -47.87 -2.19 24.09
C SER A 335 -47.41 -0.83 24.66
N ASN A 336 -47.75 -0.55 25.91
CA ASN A 336 -47.33 0.65 26.65
C ASN A 336 -45.99 0.50 27.41
N THR A 337 -45.14 -0.46 27.05
CA THR A 337 -43.90 -0.81 27.77
C THR A 337 -42.65 -0.72 26.87
N SER A 338 -41.46 -0.64 27.49
CA SER A 338 -40.15 -0.54 26.82
C SER A 338 -40.04 0.66 25.87
N SER A 339 -39.48 0.49 24.67
CA SER A 339 -39.27 1.53 23.65
C SER A 339 -40.52 1.89 22.84
N LEU A 340 -41.59 1.12 22.92
CA LEU A 340 -42.80 1.33 22.10
C LEU A 340 -43.50 2.67 22.37
N PRO A 341 -43.60 3.16 23.62
CA PRO A 341 -44.17 4.48 23.90
C PRO A 341 -43.48 5.63 23.16
N GLU A 342 -42.14 5.59 23.08
CA GLU A 342 -41.37 6.62 22.39
C GLU A 342 -41.41 6.48 20.87
N VAL A 343 -41.56 5.28 20.31
CA VAL A 343 -41.75 5.13 18.86
C VAL A 343 -43.12 5.68 18.43
N ILE A 344 -44.19 5.24 19.09
CA ILE A 344 -45.55 5.61 18.71
C ILE A 344 -45.85 7.07 19.03
N GLY A 345 -45.44 7.59 20.19
CA GLY A 345 -45.70 8.98 20.59
C GLY A 345 -47.18 9.37 20.69
N LEU A 346 -48.09 8.39 20.86
CA LEU A 346 -49.53 8.60 21.01
C LEU A 346 -50.10 7.62 22.06
N PRO A 347 -50.30 8.04 23.32
CA PRO A 347 -50.77 7.17 24.40
C PRO A 347 -52.09 6.44 24.09
N ASP A 348 -53.01 7.10 23.37
CA ASP A 348 -54.30 6.52 22.97
C ASP A 348 -54.17 5.26 22.09
N ALA A 349 -53.04 5.09 21.39
CA ALA A 349 -52.76 3.94 20.52
C ALA A 349 -52.19 2.73 21.29
N MET A 350 -51.99 2.85 22.61
CA MET A 350 -51.32 1.84 23.41
C MET A 350 -52.28 0.99 24.24
N PHE A 351 -51.83 -0.20 24.64
CA PHE A 351 -52.52 -1.12 25.55
C PHE A 351 -51.54 -1.75 26.55
N ASP A 352 -52.06 -2.30 27.65
CA ASP A 352 -51.26 -3.10 28.58
C ASP A 352 -51.04 -4.51 27.98
N PRO A 353 -49.79 -4.90 27.61
CA PRO A 353 -49.53 -6.20 27.02
C PRO A 353 -49.73 -7.34 28.02
N PHE A 354 -49.81 -7.04 29.32
CA PHE A 354 -50.01 -8.03 30.36
C PHE A 354 -51.48 -8.39 30.58
N GLN A 355 -52.42 -7.66 29.96
CA GLN A 355 -53.86 -7.84 30.12
C GLN A 355 -54.55 -8.09 28.78
N GLU A 356 -55.01 -9.33 28.56
CA GLU A 356 -55.75 -9.71 27.33
C GLU A 356 -56.91 -8.76 27.02
N ALA A 357 -57.72 -8.42 28.03
CA ALA A 357 -58.83 -7.50 27.88
C ALA A 357 -58.41 -6.12 27.34
N SER A 358 -57.23 -5.62 27.74
CA SER A 358 -56.71 -4.35 27.24
C SER A 358 -56.37 -4.41 25.75
N ILE A 359 -55.80 -5.53 25.29
CA ILE A 359 -55.47 -5.76 23.87
C ILE A 359 -56.78 -5.87 23.06
N THR A 360 -57.74 -6.67 23.54
CA THR A 360 -59.05 -6.86 22.88
C THR A 360 -59.80 -5.53 22.75
N GLN A 361 -59.91 -4.76 23.83
CA GLN A 361 -60.61 -3.47 23.81
C GLN A 361 -59.99 -2.50 22.80
N LYS A 362 -58.66 -2.44 22.73
CA LYS A 362 -57.96 -1.56 21.78
C LYS A 362 -58.15 -2.01 20.33
N MET A 363 -58.15 -3.32 20.07
CA MET A 363 -58.49 -3.88 18.75
C MET A 363 -59.95 -3.58 18.37
N VAL A 364 -60.91 -3.75 19.28
CA VAL A 364 -62.33 -3.40 19.03
C VAL A 364 -62.46 -1.94 18.64
N GLN A 365 -61.83 -1.03 19.40
CA GLN A 365 -61.82 0.39 19.10
C GLN A 365 -61.25 0.66 17.70
N ALA A 366 -60.05 0.17 17.39
CA ALA A 366 -59.40 0.41 16.11
C ALA A 366 -60.10 -0.23 14.90
N LEU A 367 -60.83 -1.32 15.07
CA LEU A 367 -61.58 -1.96 14.00
C LEU A 367 -62.95 -1.35 13.76
N SER A 368 -63.60 -0.82 14.81
CA SER A 368 -64.98 -0.33 14.77
C SER A 368 -65.09 1.19 14.62
N ASP A 369 -64.10 1.95 15.09
CA ASP A 369 -64.04 3.41 15.01
C ASP A 369 -63.15 3.84 13.83
N GLU A 370 -63.78 4.26 12.73
CA GLU A 370 -63.09 4.69 11.53
C GLU A 370 -62.28 5.97 11.72
N ASP A 371 -62.77 6.93 12.51
CA ASP A 371 -62.09 8.20 12.78
C ASP A 371 -60.84 7.96 13.63
N PHE A 372 -60.94 7.11 14.65
CA PHE A 372 -59.78 6.69 15.43
C PHE A 372 -58.74 6.00 14.54
N ARG A 373 -59.16 5.07 13.68
CA ARG A 373 -58.26 4.37 12.77
C ARG A 373 -57.56 5.30 11.77
N ARG A 374 -58.29 6.25 11.18
CA ARG A 374 -57.72 7.28 10.29
C ARG A 374 -56.74 8.19 11.03
N ARG A 375 -57.05 8.53 12.30
CA ARG A 375 -56.15 9.28 13.18
C ARG A 375 -54.85 8.51 13.44
N LEU A 376 -54.91 7.20 13.70
CA LEU A 376 -53.72 6.36 13.89
C LEU A 376 -52.83 6.33 12.65
N SER A 377 -53.42 6.11 11.46
CA SER A 377 -52.67 6.09 10.19
C SER A 377 -52.00 7.44 9.89
N ARG A 378 -52.75 8.55 10.01
CA ARG A 378 -52.21 9.91 9.81
C ARG A 378 -51.11 10.25 10.82
N HIS A 379 -51.32 9.93 12.10
CA HIS A 379 -50.31 10.12 13.14
C HIS A 379 -49.06 9.28 12.85
N GLY A 380 -49.23 8.03 12.42
CA GLY A 380 -48.16 7.13 12.01
C GLY A 380 -47.22 7.76 10.98
N LEU A 381 -47.78 8.26 9.89
CA LEU A 381 -47.04 8.90 8.81
C LEU A 381 -46.30 10.17 9.25
N GLU A 382 -46.92 11.02 10.08
CA GLU A 382 -46.25 12.23 10.59
C GLU A 382 -45.15 11.90 11.61
N ARG A 383 -45.40 10.93 12.50
CA ARG A 383 -44.44 10.50 13.52
C ARG A 383 -43.24 9.82 12.90
N ALA A 384 -43.43 9.02 11.84
CA ALA A 384 -42.37 8.30 11.16
C ALA A 384 -41.30 9.24 10.56
N LYS A 385 -41.67 10.46 10.15
CA LYS A 385 -40.73 11.47 9.61
C LYS A 385 -39.67 11.94 10.63
N LEU A 386 -39.88 11.71 11.92
CA LEU A 386 -38.89 12.06 12.95
C LEU A 386 -37.71 11.07 13.01
N PHE A 387 -37.83 9.92 12.36
CA PHE A 387 -36.84 8.85 12.41
C PHE A 387 -36.11 8.76 11.07
N SER A 388 -34.81 9.05 11.08
CA SER A 388 -33.95 8.88 9.91
C SER A 388 -32.55 8.47 10.32
N TRP A 389 -31.89 7.66 9.49
CA TRP A 389 -30.51 7.24 9.72
C TRP A 389 -29.55 8.45 9.76
N ASP A 390 -29.83 9.49 8.97
CA ASP A 390 -29.05 10.73 8.97
C ASP A 390 -29.14 11.48 10.30
N ALA A 391 -30.30 11.51 10.95
CA ALA A 391 -30.44 12.08 12.29
C ALA A 391 -29.69 11.23 13.35
N CYS A 392 -29.75 9.90 13.22
CA CYS A 392 -29.02 8.98 14.09
C CYS A 392 -27.50 9.21 13.96
N ALA A 393 -27.00 9.28 12.72
CA ALA A 393 -25.61 9.53 12.40
C ALA A 393 -25.10 10.88 12.94
N LYS A 394 -25.87 11.97 12.75
CA LYS A 394 -25.51 13.28 13.32
C LYS A 394 -25.37 13.24 14.83
N THR A 395 -26.30 12.57 15.52
CA THR A 395 -26.26 12.43 16.98
C THR A 395 -25.07 11.58 17.43
N ALA A 396 -24.76 10.50 16.70
CA ALA A 396 -23.60 9.66 16.98
C ALA A 396 -22.27 10.42 16.78
N ILE A 397 -22.13 11.16 15.68
CA ILE A 397 -20.94 11.99 15.40
C ILE A 397 -20.76 13.07 16.47
N ALA A 398 -21.84 13.76 16.87
CA ALA A 398 -21.76 14.74 17.96
C ALA A 398 -21.32 14.10 19.30
N ALA A 399 -21.75 12.87 19.57
CA ALA A 399 -21.29 12.12 20.75
C ALA A 399 -19.80 11.73 20.65
N PHE A 400 -19.32 11.40 19.44
CA PHE A 400 -17.91 11.16 19.16
C PHE A 400 -17.05 12.41 19.39
N GLU A 401 -17.50 13.58 18.87
CA GLU A 401 -16.83 14.87 19.07
C GLU A 401 -16.70 15.20 20.57
N ALA A 402 -17.81 15.11 21.31
CA ALA A 402 -17.81 15.38 22.75
C ALA A 402 -16.86 14.45 23.53
N ARG A 403 -16.75 13.18 23.12
CA ARG A 403 -15.82 12.22 23.75
C ARG A 403 -14.36 12.57 23.45
N PHE A 404 -14.06 12.91 22.20
CA PHE A 404 -12.73 13.29 21.76
C PHE A 404 -12.22 14.56 22.46
N ASP A 405 -13.05 15.60 22.54
CA ASP A 405 -12.70 16.87 23.19
C ASP A 405 -12.39 16.67 24.69
N LYS A 406 -13.14 15.79 25.35
CA LYS A 406 -12.90 15.41 26.75
C LYS A 406 -11.55 14.69 26.94
N GLN A 407 -11.15 13.87 25.97
CA GLN A 407 -9.86 13.15 26.00
C GLN A 407 -8.69 14.11 25.75
N GLN A 408 -8.82 15.03 24.79
CA GLN A 408 -7.78 16.04 24.50
C GLN A 408 -7.55 16.97 25.70
N SER A 409 -8.62 17.41 26.35
CA SER A 409 -8.56 18.26 27.55
C SER A 409 -7.92 17.57 28.75
N ALA A 410 -8.03 16.24 28.85
CA ALA A 410 -7.36 15.45 29.90
C ALA A 410 -5.86 15.23 29.61
N ASN A 411 -5.46 15.12 28.33
CA ASN A 411 -4.07 14.93 27.90
C ASN A 411 -3.23 16.23 27.89
N THR A 412 -3.88 17.41 27.86
CA THR A 412 -3.18 18.72 27.93
C THR A 412 -2.82 19.14 29.36
N VAL A 413 -3.29 18.42 30.38
CA VAL A 413 -2.78 18.57 31.74
C VAL A 413 -1.40 17.92 31.79
N SER A 414 -0.36 18.75 31.67
CA SER A 414 1.06 18.44 31.81
C SER A 414 1.33 17.22 32.67
N VAL A 415 2.04 16.22 32.11
CA VAL A 415 2.58 15.09 32.87
C VAL A 415 3.25 15.66 34.13
N PRO A 416 2.72 15.39 35.35
CA PRO A 416 3.40 15.81 36.54
C PRO A 416 4.70 15.02 36.58
N ILE A 417 5.82 15.72 36.43
CA ILE A 417 7.16 15.16 36.65
C ILE A 417 7.13 14.59 38.08
N ARG A 418 6.95 13.27 38.20
CA ARG A 418 7.03 12.56 39.48
C ARG A 418 8.49 12.66 39.94
N ARG A 419 8.77 13.63 40.81
CA ARG A 419 10.11 13.88 41.40
C ARG A 419 10.67 12.74 42.28
N ASN A 420 10.01 11.59 42.37
CA ASN A 420 10.40 10.46 43.24
C ASN A 420 10.46 9.09 42.54
N ALA A 421 10.48 9.02 41.20
CA ALA A 421 10.77 7.77 40.49
C ALA A 421 12.28 7.68 40.16
N ALA A 422 12.87 6.48 40.27
CA ALA A 422 14.25 6.25 39.81
C ALA A 422 14.38 6.66 38.32
N ARG A 423 15.54 7.22 37.94
CA ARG A 423 15.83 7.55 36.54
C ARG A 423 15.72 6.29 35.67
N PRO A 424 15.10 6.34 34.47
CA PRO A 424 15.05 5.18 33.58
C PRO A 424 16.45 4.71 33.20
N LYS A 425 16.63 3.40 33.05
CA LYS A 425 17.88 2.80 32.58
C LYS A 425 18.02 2.97 31.06
N LEU A 426 19.12 3.55 30.62
CA LEU A 426 19.45 3.76 29.21
C LEU A 426 20.69 2.96 28.82
N ALA A 427 20.55 2.09 27.82
CA ALA A 427 21.70 1.53 27.12
C ALA A 427 22.15 2.52 26.02
N TYR A 428 23.41 2.95 26.09
CA TYR A 428 24.02 3.87 25.14
C TYR A 428 25.06 3.12 24.28
N ILE A 429 24.72 2.86 23.02
CA ILE A 429 25.54 2.06 22.10
C ILE A 429 26.31 3.01 21.18
N SER A 430 27.62 3.14 21.39
CA SER A 430 28.47 4.03 20.60
C SER A 430 29.96 3.71 20.78
N PRO A 431 30.82 3.94 19.76
CA PRO A 431 32.26 4.05 20.01
C PRO A 431 32.55 5.24 20.94
N LEU A 432 33.64 5.13 21.72
CA LEU A 432 34.15 6.16 22.62
C LEU A 432 35.66 6.37 22.40
N PRO A 433 36.23 7.51 22.85
CA PRO A 433 37.67 7.73 22.79
C PRO A 433 38.42 6.56 23.47
N PRO A 434 39.51 6.03 22.89
CA PRO A 434 40.38 6.63 21.88
C PRO A 434 40.05 6.24 20.41
N GLU A 435 38.88 5.67 20.12
CA GLU A 435 38.53 5.33 18.74
C GLU A 435 38.51 6.57 17.85
N LYS A 436 39.12 6.46 16.67
CA LYS A 436 39.41 7.62 15.81
C LYS A 436 38.21 7.98 14.93
N THR A 437 37.13 8.41 15.56
CA THR A 437 35.89 8.82 14.88
C THR A 437 35.26 10.03 15.56
N GLY A 438 34.71 10.97 14.78
CA GLY A 438 34.03 12.14 15.33
C GLY A 438 32.78 11.78 16.16
N ILE A 439 32.23 10.58 15.99
CA ILE A 439 31.12 10.06 16.81
C ILE A 439 31.59 9.73 18.23
N ALA A 440 32.83 9.27 18.39
CA ALA A 440 33.40 8.99 19.71
C ALA A 440 33.52 10.27 20.53
N ASP A 441 34.06 11.32 19.92
CA ASP A 441 34.14 12.66 20.55
C ASP A 441 32.74 13.22 20.84
N TYR A 442 31.81 13.12 19.89
CA TYR A 442 30.43 13.55 20.08
C TYR A 442 29.75 12.84 21.26
N SER A 443 29.93 11.53 21.37
CA SER A 443 29.37 10.73 22.46
C SER A 443 29.96 11.12 23.81
N ALA A 444 31.25 11.43 23.88
CA ALA A 444 31.89 11.92 25.09
C ALA A 444 31.29 13.26 25.55
N GLU A 445 30.90 14.14 24.62
CA GLU A 445 30.24 15.41 24.94
C GLU A 445 28.75 15.26 25.32
N LEU A 446 28.03 14.31 24.74
CA LEU A 446 26.59 14.12 24.96
C LEU A 446 26.26 13.35 26.25
N LEU A 447 27.04 12.32 26.58
CA LEU A 447 26.82 11.46 27.75
C LEU A 447 26.65 12.22 29.09
N PRO A 448 27.46 13.25 29.41
CA PRO A 448 27.26 14.06 30.62
C PRO A 448 25.88 14.70 30.71
N GLU A 449 25.33 15.17 29.60
CA GLU A 449 24.02 15.84 29.59
C GLU A 449 22.87 14.84 29.68
N LEU A 450 22.98 13.68 29.04
CA LEU A 450 21.98 12.61 29.17
C LEU A 450 21.96 11.99 30.58
N ALA A 451 23.10 11.94 31.27
CA ALA A 451 23.19 11.40 32.63
C ALA A 451 22.31 12.17 33.63
N ARG A 452 21.90 13.40 33.31
CA ARG A 452 20.96 14.20 34.12
C ARG A 452 19.56 13.60 34.12
N HIS A 453 19.22 12.82 33.10
CA HIS A 453 17.89 12.27 32.87
C HIS A 453 17.82 10.75 33.05
N TYR A 454 18.92 10.04 32.79
CA TYR A 454 18.97 8.58 32.74
C TYR A 454 20.03 7.97 33.67
N ASP A 455 19.81 6.71 34.04
CA ASP A 455 20.86 5.82 34.57
C ASP A 455 21.52 5.08 33.40
N ILE A 456 22.74 5.47 33.02
CA ILE A 456 23.32 5.12 31.72
C ILE A 456 24.33 3.99 31.85
N HIS A 457 24.18 2.95 31.01
CA HIS A 457 25.19 1.94 30.76
C HIS A 457 25.69 2.08 29.33
N VAL A 458 27.01 2.19 29.15
CA VAL A 458 27.61 2.30 27.83
C VAL A 458 27.91 0.90 27.30
N VAL A 459 27.57 0.67 26.03
CA VAL A 459 27.89 -0.57 25.31
C VAL A 459 28.76 -0.22 24.12
N SER A 460 29.93 -0.85 24.05
CA SER A 460 30.86 -0.70 22.93
C SER A 460 31.60 -2.01 22.66
N ASP A 461 32.11 -2.17 21.44
CA ASP A 461 32.97 -3.30 21.05
C ASP A 461 34.43 -3.09 21.49
N GLN A 462 34.79 -1.86 21.91
CA GLN A 462 36.14 -1.54 22.36
C GLN A 462 36.43 -2.08 23.77
N VAL A 463 37.71 -2.43 24.00
CA VAL A 463 38.18 -2.98 25.28
C VAL A 463 38.52 -1.88 26.29
N THR A 464 38.88 -0.68 25.84
CA THR A 464 39.33 0.42 26.70
C THR A 464 38.69 1.75 26.31
N VAL A 465 38.31 2.55 27.31
CA VAL A 465 37.88 3.94 27.15
C VAL A 465 38.97 4.85 27.72
N ALA A 466 39.48 5.77 26.91
CA ALA A 466 40.58 6.65 27.29
C ALA A 466 40.12 7.85 28.12
N ASP A 467 38.84 8.22 28.06
CA ASP A 467 38.28 9.34 28.82
C ASP A 467 38.11 8.95 30.32
N PRO A 468 38.82 9.63 31.24
CA PRO A 468 38.74 9.31 32.66
C PRO A 468 37.39 9.64 33.30
N TRP A 469 36.67 10.65 32.78
CA TRP A 469 35.38 11.05 33.29
C TRP A 469 34.31 10.03 32.91
N LEU A 470 34.28 9.59 31.64
CA LEU A 470 33.34 8.55 31.20
C LEU A 470 33.54 7.24 31.96
N SER A 471 34.79 6.80 32.10
CA SER A 471 35.14 5.55 32.79
C SER A 471 34.78 5.56 34.28
N ALA A 472 34.76 6.74 34.91
CA ALA A 472 34.40 6.89 36.32
C ALA A 472 32.88 6.95 36.56
N ASN A 473 32.10 7.38 35.56
CA ASN A 473 30.68 7.67 35.74
C ASN A 473 29.73 6.65 35.08
N PHE A 474 30.20 5.87 34.11
CA PHE A 474 29.35 4.92 33.39
C PHE A 474 29.92 3.50 33.39
N PRO A 475 29.10 2.48 33.72
CA PRO A 475 29.45 1.09 33.48
C PRO A 475 29.64 0.83 31.99
N LEU A 476 30.82 0.33 31.61
CA LEU A 476 31.12 -0.14 30.26
C LEU A 476 30.82 -1.64 30.14
N HIS A 477 30.02 -2.02 29.15
CA HIS A 477 29.67 -3.40 28.85
C HIS A 477 30.04 -3.77 27.42
N SER A 478 30.37 -5.05 27.21
CA SER A 478 30.61 -5.56 25.87
C SER A 478 29.31 -5.81 25.11
N VAL A 479 29.39 -5.83 23.77
CA VAL A 479 28.30 -6.24 22.89
C VAL A 479 27.69 -7.58 23.30
N ALA A 480 28.53 -8.56 23.64
CA ALA A 480 28.09 -9.89 24.08
C ALA A 480 27.33 -9.86 25.43
N TRP A 481 27.69 -8.94 26.33
CA TRP A 481 26.94 -8.73 27.56
C TRP A 481 25.58 -8.12 27.26
N PHE A 482 25.53 -7.08 26.41
CA PHE A 482 24.28 -6.40 26.08
C PHE A 482 23.27 -7.33 25.39
N ARG A 483 23.70 -8.22 24.49
CA ARG A 483 22.80 -9.24 23.89
C ARG A 483 22.00 -10.03 24.92
N LYS A 484 22.58 -10.32 26.09
CA LYS A 484 21.95 -11.09 27.17
C LYS A 484 21.07 -10.23 28.09
N HIS A 485 21.41 -8.96 28.29
CA HIS A 485 20.78 -8.09 29.30
C HIS A 485 19.97 -6.93 28.67
N GLY A 486 19.88 -6.82 27.35
CA GLY A 486 19.27 -5.68 26.66
C GLY A 486 17.80 -5.45 27.05
N LYS A 487 17.07 -6.51 27.40
CA LYS A 487 15.68 -6.46 27.88
C LYS A 487 15.52 -5.81 29.27
N GLU A 488 16.61 -5.61 30.01
CA GLU A 488 16.60 -4.98 31.33
C GLU A 488 16.60 -3.44 31.27
N PHE A 489 16.78 -2.87 30.08
CA PHE A 489 16.85 -1.43 29.87
C PHE A 489 15.48 -0.86 29.51
N ASP A 490 15.16 0.31 30.07
CA ASP A 490 13.94 1.04 29.73
C ASP A 490 14.06 1.72 28.37
N ARG A 491 15.28 2.15 28.00
CA ARG A 491 15.60 2.87 26.76
C ARG A 491 16.88 2.33 26.14
N VAL A 492 16.97 2.40 24.81
CA VAL A 492 18.15 2.00 24.04
C VAL A 492 18.42 3.08 22.98
N LEU A 493 19.66 3.58 22.92
CA LEU A 493 20.10 4.61 21.98
C LEU A 493 21.35 4.16 21.22
N TYR A 494 21.30 4.19 19.89
CA TYR A 494 22.39 3.80 18.99
C TYR A 494 22.96 5.01 18.27
N HIS A 495 24.29 5.12 18.18
CA HIS A 495 24.95 6.12 17.33
C HIS A 495 25.64 5.43 16.15
N VAL A 496 25.09 5.66 14.95
CA VAL A 496 25.49 4.96 13.73
C VAL A 496 26.08 5.97 12.73
N GLY A 497 27.26 5.66 12.22
CA GLY A 497 27.92 6.37 11.13
C GLY A 497 28.48 5.41 10.07
N ASN A 498 29.12 5.96 9.06
CA ASN A 498 29.62 5.21 7.91
C ASN A 498 31.06 4.68 8.13
N SER A 499 31.22 3.86 9.17
CA SER A 499 32.52 3.32 9.62
C SER A 499 32.36 1.91 10.20
N THR A 500 33.42 1.09 10.10
CA THR A 500 33.46 -0.29 10.61
C THR A 500 33.26 -0.38 12.13
N TYR A 501 33.49 0.70 12.88
CA TYR A 501 33.18 0.79 14.31
C TYR A 501 31.70 0.55 14.65
N HIS A 502 30.80 0.65 13.66
CA HIS A 502 29.36 0.49 13.84
C HIS A 502 28.82 -0.86 13.34
N SER A 503 29.69 -1.77 12.86
CA SER A 503 29.29 -3.05 12.22
C SER A 503 28.42 -3.94 13.13
N HIS A 504 28.73 -4.00 14.42
CA HIS A 504 27.99 -4.81 15.41
C HIS A 504 26.57 -4.29 15.67
N MET A 505 26.27 -3.04 15.32
CA MET A 505 24.97 -2.41 15.61
C MET A 505 23.85 -2.96 14.71
N PHE A 506 24.15 -3.44 13.50
CA PHE A 506 23.14 -4.02 12.59
C PHE A 506 22.41 -5.21 13.21
N ASP A 507 23.14 -6.11 13.86
CA ASP A 507 22.53 -7.29 14.50
C ASP A 507 21.89 -6.91 15.84
N LEU A 508 22.57 -6.08 16.65
CA LEU A 508 22.04 -5.63 17.94
C LEU A 508 20.71 -4.90 17.81
N LEU A 509 20.53 -4.07 16.78
CA LEU A 509 19.32 -3.29 16.60
C LEU A 509 18.12 -4.16 16.23
N ARG A 510 18.33 -5.28 15.52
CA ARG A 510 17.28 -6.28 15.27
C ARG A 510 16.92 -7.05 16.54
N GLU A 511 17.91 -7.35 17.38
CA GLU A 511 17.70 -8.06 18.65
C GLU A 511 17.04 -7.19 19.73
N HIS A 512 17.44 -5.91 19.81
CA HIS A 512 17.01 -4.95 20.82
C HIS A 512 16.67 -3.58 20.18
N PRO A 513 15.48 -3.41 19.60
CA PRO A 513 15.08 -2.17 18.94
C PRO A 513 15.19 -0.93 19.85
N GLY A 514 15.86 0.11 19.35
CA GLY A 514 16.09 1.38 20.05
C GLY A 514 16.02 2.60 19.13
N VAL A 515 16.23 3.79 19.69
CA VAL A 515 16.34 5.03 18.91
C VAL A 515 17.71 5.07 18.24
N VAL A 516 17.77 5.42 16.96
CA VAL A 516 19.01 5.55 16.19
C VAL A 516 19.32 7.02 15.97
N VAL A 517 20.56 7.41 16.25
CA VAL A 517 21.17 8.67 15.82
C VAL A 517 21.99 8.38 14.58
N LEU A 518 21.49 8.84 13.43
CA LEU A 518 22.10 8.64 12.13
C LEU A 518 23.00 9.83 11.82
N HIS A 519 24.30 9.66 12.03
CA HIS A 519 25.32 10.71 11.82
C HIS A 519 25.66 10.92 10.36
N ASP A 520 25.67 9.83 9.57
CA ASP A 520 25.84 9.84 8.12
C ASP A 520 24.59 9.25 7.48
N PHE A 521 23.97 9.97 6.55
CA PHE A 521 22.79 9.44 5.85
C PHE A 521 23.16 8.25 4.96
N TYR A 522 24.33 8.27 4.34
CA TYR A 522 24.83 7.18 3.51
C TYR A 522 25.77 6.29 4.33
N ILE A 523 25.36 5.04 4.57
CA ILE A 523 26.18 4.01 5.24
C ILE A 523 26.70 2.95 4.27
N SER A 524 26.59 3.20 2.97
CA SER A 524 26.94 2.27 1.89
C SER A 524 28.39 1.82 1.87
N ASN A 525 29.33 2.67 2.32
CA ASN A 525 30.73 2.25 2.42
C ASN A 525 30.87 1.15 3.47
N LEU A 526 30.22 1.30 4.63
CA LEU A 526 30.19 0.29 5.68
C LEU A 526 29.53 -1.01 5.18
N VAL A 527 28.35 -0.91 4.55
CA VAL A 527 27.64 -2.08 4.03
C VAL A 527 28.47 -2.83 2.99
N SER A 528 29.06 -2.12 2.02
CA SER A 528 29.91 -2.72 0.99
C SER A 528 31.19 -3.32 1.57
N HIS A 529 31.80 -2.66 2.57
CA HIS A 529 32.98 -3.18 3.25
C HIS A 529 32.71 -4.53 3.93
N LEU A 530 31.59 -4.65 4.67
CA LEU A 530 31.22 -5.88 5.37
C LEU A 530 31.00 -7.06 4.43
N ASP A 531 30.51 -6.81 3.22
CA ASP A 531 30.37 -7.83 2.19
C ASP A 531 31.74 -8.19 1.58
N HIS A 532 32.52 -7.18 1.19
CA HIS A 532 33.83 -7.39 0.56
C HIS A 532 34.84 -8.11 1.46
N THR A 533 34.80 -7.88 2.78
CA THR A 533 35.66 -8.60 3.75
C THR A 533 35.14 -10.00 4.08
N GLY A 534 33.92 -10.34 3.65
CA GLY A 534 33.27 -11.62 3.95
C GLY A 534 32.69 -11.70 5.37
N GLU A 535 32.64 -10.60 6.13
CA GLU A 535 32.00 -10.56 7.45
C GLU A 535 30.49 -10.78 7.36
N LYS A 536 29.84 -10.24 6.32
CA LYS A 536 28.43 -10.49 5.98
C LYS A 536 28.29 -10.72 4.47
N PRO A 537 28.52 -11.96 3.97
CA PRO A 537 28.45 -12.27 2.54
C PRO A 537 27.06 -11.99 1.95
N GLY A 538 27.02 -11.33 0.79
CA GLY A 538 25.81 -10.92 0.07
C GLY A 538 25.12 -9.67 0.63
N PHE A 539 25.66 -9.05 1.69
CA PHE A 539 24.99 -7.95 2.40
C PHE A 539 24.88 -6.67 1.57
N TRP A 540 25.81 -6.40 0.64
CA TRP A 540 25.74 -5.25 -0.25
C TRP A 540 24.56 -5.36 -1.22
N VAL A 541 24.46 -6.50 -1.91
CA VAL A 541 23.41 -6.78 -2.89
C VAL A 541 22.04 -6.80 -2.21
N GLU A 542 21.92 -7.46 -1.06
CA GLU A 542 20.67 -7.51 -0.31
C GLU A 542 20.25 -6.11 0.18
N SER A 543 21.20 -5.30 0.69
CA SER A 543 20.88 -3.94 1.17
C SER A 543 20.49 -3.00 0.04
N LEU A 544 21.15 -3.09 -1.13
CA LEU A 544 20.76 -2.35 -2.33
C LEU A 544 19.33 -2.72 -2.75
N TYR A 545 19.04 -4.02 -2.84
CA TYR A 545 17.74 -4.51 -3.25
C TYR A 545 16.63 -4.09 -2.28
N GLN A 546 16.83 -4.26 -0.97
CA GLN A 546 15.82 -3.90 0.02
C GLN A 546 15.58 -2.39 0.07
N ALA A 547 16.63 -1.58 -0.11
CA ALA A 547 16.50 -0.13 -0.04
C ALA A 547 16.02 0.53 -1.34
N HIS A 548 16.34 -0.05 -2.49
CA HIS A 548 16.22 0.63 -3.79
C HIS A 548 15.72 -0.27 -4.94
N GLY A 549 15.43 -1.55 -4.69
CA GLY A 549 14.85 -2.48 -5.66
C GLY A 549 15.78 -2.88 -6.81
N TYR A 550 15.17 -3.42 -7.87
CA TYR A 550 15.89 -3.90 -9.07
C TYR A 550 16.68 -2.82 -9.83
N PRO A 551 16.24 -1.56 -9.97
CA PRO A 551 17.01 -0.54 -10.68
C PRO A 551 18.41 -0.31 -10.08
N ALA A 552 18.53 -0.34 -8.75
CA ALA A 552 19.83 -0.24 -8.08
C ALA A 552 20.70 -1.50 -8.29
N LEU A 553 20.09 -2.68 -8.36
CA LEU A 553 20.81 -3.92 -8.70
C LEU A 553 21.30 -3.92 -10.14
N ALA A 554 20.47 -3.49 -11.08
CA ALA A 554 20.83 -3.32 -12.49
C ALA A 554 22.00 -2.34 -12.61
N ARG A 555 21.90 -1.18 -11.96
CA ARG A 555 22.97 -0.18 -11.89
C ARG A 555 24.27 -0.76 -11.31
N ASN A 556 24.17 -1.63 -10.30
CA ASN A 556 25.32 -2.34 -9.71
C ASN A 556 25.93 -3.38 -10.66
N ALA A 557 25.10 -4.17 -11.35
CA ALA A 557 25.57 -5.20 -12.29
C ALA A 557 26.24 -4.58 -13.54
N GLN A 558 25.75 -3.43 -14.01
CA GLN A 558 26.23 -2.76 -15.22
C GLN A 558 27.39 -1.78 -14.96
N CYS A 559 27.71 -1.46 -13.71
CA CYS A 559 28.78 -0.51 -13.41
C CYS A 559 30.17 -1.12 -13.66
N ALA A 560 31.06 -0.35 -14.28
CA ALA A 560 32.47 -0.72 -14.37
C ALA A 560 33.20 -0.60 -13.01
N ASN A 561 32.72 0.30 -12.14
CA ASN A 561 33.27 0.54 -10.81
C ASN A 561 32.16 0.61 -9.76
N VAL A 562 32.14 -0.37 -8.85
CA VAL A 562 31.18 -0.46 -7.73
C VAL A 562 31.20 0.78 -6.84
N HIS A 563 32.33 1.48 -6.77
CA HIS A 563 32.46 2.72 -6.01
C HIS A 563 31.41 3.75 -6.44
N ASP A 564 31.11 3.89 -7.73
CA ASP A 564 30.10 4.86 -8.19
C ASP A 564 28.72 4.59 -7.58
N VAL A 565 28.37 3.30 -7.47
CA VAL A 565 27.09 2.84 -6.90
C VAL A 565 27.06 3.04 -5.38
N ILE A 566 28.17 2.80 -4.70
CA ILE A 566 28.35 3.07 -3.27
C ILE A 566 28.15 4.56 -2.95
N TRP A 567 28.54 5.46 -3.86
CA TRP A 567 28.32 6.90 -3.72
C TRP A 567 26.89 7.35 -4.07
N GLU A 568 26.21 6.61 -4.94
CA GLU A 568 24.88 6.95 -5.45
C GLU A 568 23.77 6.58 -4.46
N TYR A 569 23.83 5.39 -3.87
CA TYR A 569 22.79 4.84 -3.00
C TYR A 569 23.18 4.89 -1.52
N PRO A 570 22.27 5.24 -0.57
CA PRO A 570 22.57 5.37 0.87
C PRO A 570 22.58 4.08 1.71
N CYS A 571 21.86 3.03 1.29
CA CYS A 571 21.80 1.70 1.94
C CYS A 571 21.60 1.71 3.48
N ASN A 572 20.86 2.66 4.04
CA ASN A 572 20.68 2.80 5.49
C ASN A 572 19.44 2.08 6.08
N ARG A 573 18.60 1.47 5.23
CA ARG A 573 17.34 0.78 5.62
C ARG A 573 17.55 -0.31 6.66
N ALA A 574 18.64 -1.06 6.57
CA ALA A 574 18.99 -2.10 7.55
C ALA A 574 19.19 -1.58 8.98
N ILE A 575 19.34 -0.27 9.16
CA ILE A 575 19.40 0.42 10.45
C ILE A 575 18.09 1.18 10.73
N VAL A 576 17.53 1.86 9.74
CA VAL A 576 16.33 2.70 9.90
C VAL A 576 15.09 1.85 10.20
N ASP A 577 14.85 0.77 9.45
CA ASP A 577 13.61 -0.01 9.56
C ASP A 577 13.41 -0.68 10.93
N PRO A 578 14.45 -1.28 11.58
CA PRO A 578 14.30 -1.81 12.93
C PRO A 578 14.36 -0.75 14.04
N ALA A 579 14.61 0.53 13.73
CA ALA A 579 14.70 1.58 14.75
C ALA A 579 13.31 1.95 15.31
N ARG A 580 13.24 2.29 16.60
CA ARG A 580 12.03 2.88 17.22
C ARG A 580 11.81 4.34 16.83
N GLY A 581 12.85 4.99 16.34
CA GLY A 581 12.87 6.40 15.97
C GLY A 581 14.25 6.77 15.47
N VAL A 582 14.31 7.77 14.59
CA VAL A 582 15.56 8.23 13.96
C VAL A 582 15.80 9.69 14.29
N ILE A 583 16.99 9.99 14.79
CA ILE A 583 17.50 11.33 15.06
C ILE A 583 18.57 11.65 14.00
N VAL A 584 18.48 12.83 13.39
CA VAL A 584 19.47 13.36 12.45
C VAL A 584 19.93 14.76 12.85
N HIS A 585 21.09 15.16 12.36
CA HIS A 585 21.75 16.41 12.75
C HIS A 585 21.59 17.58 11.81
N SER A 586 20.90 17.39 10.67
CA SER A 586 20.70 18.43 9.66
C SER A 586 19.30 18.37 9.03
N GLN A 587 18.80 19.50 8.57
CA GLN A 587 17.60 19.56 7.74
C GLN A 587 17.86 18.94 6.36
N PHE A 588 19.10 19.05 5.86
CA PHE A 588 19.51 18.36 4.64
C PHE A 588 19.32 16.84 4.71
N SER A 589 19.61 16.19 5.85
CA SER A 589 19.35 14.76 6.04
C SER A 589 17.85 14.42 6.05
N LEU A 590 16.99 15.33 6.53
CA LEU A 590 15.53 15.16 6.42
C LEU A 590 15.04 15.31 4.96
N GLU A 591 15.63 16.21 4.17
CA GLU A 591 15.33 16.30 2.74
C GLU A 591 15.85 15.07 1.98
N LEU A 592 16.99 14.49 2.37
CA LEU A 592 17.45 13.19 1.85
C LEU A 592 16.48 12.06 2.24
N ALA A 593 16.01 12.02 3.48
CA ALA A 593 14.98 11.06 3.91
C ALA A 593 13.71 11.21 3.08
N LYS A 594 13.27 12.46 2.83
CA LYS A 594 12.10 12.75 2.00
C LYS A 594 12.30 12.34 0.55
N ARG A 595 13.50 12.54 -0.01
CA ARG A 595 13.86 12.16 -1.38
C ARG A 595 13.88 10.64 -1.56
N TRP A 596 14.48 9.92 -0.61
CA TRP A 596 14.71 8.48 -0.75
C TRP A 596 13.56 7.62 -0.19
N TYR A 597 12.86 8.11 0.83
CA TYR A 597 11.86 7.35 1.60
C TYR A 597 10.48 8.03 1.63
N GLY A 598 10.35 9.21 1.03
CA GLY A 598 9.08 9.94 0.95
C GLY A 598 8.80 10.82 2.16
N GLN A 599 7.83 11.73 1.99
CA GLN A 599 7.53 12.78 2.98
C GLN A 599 6.97 12.24 4.30
N PHE A 600 6.23 11.13 4.27
CA PHE A 600 5.62 10.57 5.47
C PHE A 600 6.68 10.06 6.44
N GLU A 601 7.67 9.30 5.94
CA GLU A 601 8.75 8.76 6.75
C GLU A 601 9.66 9.87 7.28
N ALA A 602 10.03 10.83 6.43
CA ALA A 602 10.84 11.98 6.84
C ALA A 602 10.23 12.80 7.98
N LYS A 603 8.88 12.93 8.02
CA LYS A 603 8.17 13.62 9.12
C LYS A 603 8.23 12.88 10.46
N GLN A 604 8.56 11.59 10.48
CA GLN A 604 8.69 10.81 11.71
C GLN A 604 10.08 10.96 12.36
N TRP A 605 11.08 11.38 11.58
CA TRP A 605 12.44 11.57 12.06
C TRP A 605 12.54 12.89 12.83
N THR A 606 13.40 12.92 13.85
CA THR A 606 13.62 14.11 14.68
C THR A 606 14.94 14.77 14.31
N TYR A 607 14.87 16.06 13.97
CA TYR A 607 16.06 16.89 13.81
C TYR A 607 16.52 17.41 15.18
N ILE A 608 17.78 17.15 15.54
CA ILE A 608 18.45 17.73 16.70
C ILE A 608 19.78 18.31 16.23
N PRO A 609 20.03 19.63 16.40
CA PRO A 609 21.30 20.23 15.99
C PRO A 609 22.51 19.52 16.61
N HIS A 610 23.60 19.45 15.86
CA HIS A 610 24.81 18.77 16.30
C HIS A 610 25.43 19.49 17.51
N LEU A 611 25.49 18.84 18.67
CA LEU A 611 26.08 19.37 19.91
C LEU A 611 27.48 19.93 19.70
N ARG A 612 27.74 21.12 20.26
CA ARG A 612 29.09 21.72 20.35
C ARG A 612 29.29 22.56 21.61
N CYS A 613 30.45 22.41 22.21
CA CYS A 613 30.90 23.22 23.34
C CYS A 613 31.65 24.48 22.89
N LEU A 614 31.49 25.57 23.63
CA LEU A 614 32.41 26.71 23.51
C LEU A 614 33.75 26.36 24.17
N PRO A 615 34.88 26.77 23.59
CA PRO A 615 36.18 26.54 24.19
C PRO A 615 36.35 27.37 25.47
N GLU A 616 37.23 26.90 26.35
CA GLU A 616 37.75 27.72 27.44
C GLU A 616 38.42 28.99 26.91
N THR A 617 38.49 30.04 27.73
CA THR A 617 39.11 31.31 27.32
C THR A 617 40.58 31.07 26.92
N PHE A 618 40.96 31.54 25.73
CA PHE A 618 42.29 31.33 25.17
C PHE A 618 42.87 32.64 24.60
N SER A 619 44.20 32.67 24.42
CA SER A 619 44.91 33.74 23.71
C SER A 619 45.40 33.23 22.36
N ARG A 620 44.88 33.81 21.26
CA ARG A 620 45.33 33.49 19.90
C ARG A 620 46.83 33.73 19.73
N GLN A 621 47.36 34.79 20.35
CA GLN A 621 48.78 35.12 20.29
C GLN A 621 49.64 34.03 20.93
N SER A 622 49.24 33.54 22.11
CA SER A 622 49.94 32.45 22.79
C SER A 622 49.90 31.15 21.98
N ALA A 623 48.76 30.85 21.35
CA ALA A 623 48.61 29.67 20.49
C ALA A 623 49.49 29.75 19.23
N LYS A 624 49.58 30.92 18.59
CA LYS A 624 50.48 31.17 17.45
C LYS A 624 51.94 30.94 17.83
N LEU A 625 52.40 31.51 18.95
CA LEU A 625 53.77 31.34 19.43
C LEU A 625 54.09 29.87 19.75
N ALA A 626 53.15 29.13 20.36
CA ALA A 626 53.32 27.72 20.66
C ALA A 626 53.47 26.83 19.41
N LEU A 627 52.88 27.25 18.29
CA LEU A 627 52.98 26.58 16.99
C LEU A 627 54.14 27.11 16.11
N GLY A 628 54.96 28.03 16.64
CA GLY A 628 56.12 28.59 15.95
C GLY A 628 55.81 29.71 14.95
N PHE A 629 54.66 30.37 15.07
CA PHE A 629 54.32 31.60 14.34
C PHE A 629 54.66 32.84 15.17
N GLN A 630 54.89 33.98 14.50
CA GLN A 630 55.01 35.29 15.12
C GLN A 630 53.62 35.89 15.43
N GLU A 631 53.57 36.87 16.33
CA GLU A 631 52.33 37.54 16.73
C GLU A 631 51.61 38.22 15.54
N ALA A 632 52.37 38.79 14.62
CA ALA A 632 51.88 39.49 13.44
C ALA A 632 51.47 38.57 12.28
N ASP A 633 51.80 37.28 12.35
CA ASP A 633 51.53 36.35 11.25
C ASP A 633 50.03 36.09 11.11
N PHE A 634 49.54 36.02 9.88
CA PHE A 634 48.15 35.73 9.55
C PHE A 634 48.01 34.26 9.13
N VAL A 635 47.31 33.46 9.93
CA VAL A 635 47.24 32.01 9.77
C VAL A 635 45.86 31.61 9.23
N VAL A 636 45.84 31.09 8.01
CA VAL A 636 44.67 30.49 7.36
C VAL A 636 44.72 28.98 7.52
N CYS A 637 43.68 28.37 8.06
CA CYS A 637 43.63 26.92 8.27
C CYS A 637 42.49 26.24 7.50
N ALA A 638 42.79 25.09 6.91
CA ALA A 638 41.81 24.11 6.48
C ALA A 638 41.99 22.87 7.36
N PHE A 639 40.92 22.43 8.00
CA PHE A 639 40.96 21.38 9.03
C PHE A 639 40.28 20.09 8.55
N GLY A 640 40.81 18.95 8.97
CA GLY A 640 40.30 17.62 8.67
C GLY A 640 41.12 16.89 7.61
N MET A 641 40.77 15.62 7.38
CA MET A 641 41.47 14.78 6.39
C MET A 641 41.40 15.40 4.98
N LEU A 642 42.53 15.40 4.26
CA LEU A 642 42.59 15.86 2.89
C LEU A 642 42.01 14.78 1.98
N GLY A 643 40.98 15.12 1.20
CA GLY A 643 40.39 14.20 0.25
C GLY A 643 39.55 14.91 -0.82
N PRO A 644 39.08 14.18 -1.84
CA PRO A 644 38.45 14.75 -3.03
C PRO A 644 37.19 15.57 -2.72
N THR A 645 36.40 15.16 -1.71
CA THR A 645 35.18 15.87 -1.29
C THR A 645 35.44 17.17 -0.52
N LYS A 646 36.70 17.47 -0.18
CA LYS A 646 37.09 18.63 0.64
C LYS A 646 37.63 19.81 -0.17
N LEU A 647 37.79 19.65 -1.49
CA LEU A 647 38.23 20.69 -2.42
C LEU A 647 39.53 21.42 -2.02
N ASN A 648 40.45 20.74 -1.31
CA ASN A 648 41.72 21.31 -0.87
C ASN A 648 42.57 21.85 -2.02
N HIS A 649 42.56 21.20 -3.18
CA HIS A 649 43.26 21.68 -4.38
C HIS A 649 42.70 23.04 -4.88
N ALA A 650 41.39 23.28 -4.76
CA ALA A 650 40.78 24.54 -5.15
C ALA A 650 41.21 25.66 -4.20
N LEU A 651 41.26 25.39 -2.90
CA LEU A 651 41.82 26.32 -1.91
C LEU A 651 43.29 26.62 -2.19
N LEU A 652 44.11 25.61 -2.48
CA LEU A 652 45.53 25.81 -2.76
C LEU A 652 45.76 26.68 -4.01
N ARG A 653 44.98 26.47 -5.07
CA ARG A 653 45.03 27.32 -6.27
C ARG A 653 44.58 28.75 -5.97
N ALA A 654 43.44 28.91 -5.28
CA ALA A 654 42.92 30.23 -4.93
C ALA A 654 43.86 30.98 -3.97
N TRP A 655 44.56 30.27 -3.09
CA TRP A 655 45.61 30.83 -2.25
C TRP A 655 46.73 31.44 -3.10
N HIS A 656 47.25 30.69 -4.08
CA HIS A 656 48.33 31.14 -4.96
C HIS A 656 47.97 32.44 -5.68
N ASP A 657 46.75 32.54 -6.18
CA ASP A 657 46.25 33.70 -6.94
C ASP A 657 45.72 34.84 -6.06
N SER A 658 45.65 34.64 -4.73
CA SER A 658 45.23 35.67 -3.79
C SER A 658 46.37 36.60 -3.37
N SER A 659 46.01 37.79 -2.87
CA SER A 659 47.00 38.72 -2.31
C SER A 659 47.76 38.16 -1.09
N LEU A 660 47.24 37.12 -0.43
CA LEU A 660 47.85 36.50 0.75
C LEU A 660 49.14 35.74 0.40
N SER A 661 49.26 35.13 -0.78
CA SER A 661 50.46 34.38 -1.17
C SER A 661 51.71 35.29 -1.31
N GLN A 662 51.48 36.57 -1.59
CA GLN A 662 52.51 37.60 -1.78
C GLN A 662 52.98 38.22 -0.47
N ASP A 663 52.22 38.06 0.62
CA ASP A 663 52.58 38.58 1.94
C ASP A 663 53.44 37.56 2.71
N PRO A 664 54.67 37.92 3.13
CA PRO A 664 55.55 36.99 3.84
C PRO A 664 55.03 36.59 5.23
N HIS A 665 54.06 37.32 5.79
CA HIS A 665 53.44 37.04 7.09
C HIS A 665 52.18 36.16 6.99
N CYS A 666 51.77 35.75 5.79
CA CYS A 666 50.59 34.91 5.59
C CYS A 666 50.94 33.42 5.44
N TYR A 667 50.26 32.55 6.19
CA TYR A 667 50.45 31.10 6.16
C TYR A 667 49.15 30.38 5.84
N LEU A 668 49.24 29.33 5.00
CA LEU A 668 48.15 28.37 4.78
C LEU A 668 48.53 27.04 5.41
N VAL A 669 47.70 26.53 6.31
CA VAL A 669 47.95 25.27 7.00
C VAL A 669 46.80 24.30 6.79
N PHE A 670 47.10 23.14 6.20
CA PHE A 670 46.23 21.99 6.17
C PHE A 670 46.45 21.17 7.46
N VAL A 671 45.48 21.22 8.36
CA VAL A 671 45.50 20.57 9.67
C VAL A 671 44.74 19.25 9.60
N GLY A 672 45.44 18.20 9.20
CA GLY A 672 44.86 16.87 9.06
C GLY A 672 45.72 15.92 8.24
N GLN A 673 45.35 14.64 8.29
CA GLN A 673 46.05 13.58 7.56
C GLN A 673 45.70 13.62 6.06
N ASN A 674 46.67 13.24 5.23
CA ASN A 674 46.45 12.99 3.81
C ASN A 674 45.80 11.60 3.62
N ASP A 675 44.78 11.49 2.77
CA ASP A 675 44.10 10.22 2.50
C ASP A 675 44.99 9.17 1.78
N GLY A 676 46.14 9.58 1.24
CA GLY A 676 47.10 8.71 0.56
C GLY A 676 46.62 8.22 -0.82
N GLY A 677 45.50 8.73 -1.31
CA GLY A 677 44.97 8.42 -2.64
C GLY A 677 45.58 9.30 -3.73
N GLU A 678 45.19 9.06 -4.98
CA GLU A 678 45.64 9.85 -6.15
C GLU A 678 45.41 11.36 -5.97
N TYR A 679 44.28 11.74 -5.36
CA TYR A 679 43.97 13.13 -5.02
C TYR A 679 44.92 13.69 -3.96
N GLY A 680 45.19 12.91 -2.91
CA GLY A 680 46.11 13.25 -1.83
C GLY A 680 47.53 13.46 -2.34
N GLU A 681 48.02 12.58 -3.21
CA GLU A 681 49.32 12.69 -3.86
C GLU A 681 49.40 13.91 -4.79
N THR A 682 48.36 14.14 -5.59
CA THR A 682 48.26 15.35 -6.43
C THR A 682 48.31 16.62 -5.58
N THR A 683 47.62 16.63 -4.45
CA THR A 683 47.63 17.77 -3.52
C THR A 683 49.01 17.96 -2.88
N LEU A 684 49.70 16.88 -2.49
CA LEU A 684 51.08 16.94 -1.99
C LEU A 684 52.05 17.49 -3.04
N HIS A 685 51.90 17.07 -4.30
CA HIS A 685 52.70 17.57 -5.39
C HIS A 685 52.46 19.06 -5.64
N LEU A 686 51.21 19.53 -5.57
CA LEU A 686 50.88 20.95 -5.66
C LEU A 686 51.46 21.75 -4.48
N ILE A 687 51.46 21.20 -3.26
CA ILE A 687 52.06 21.83 -2.08
C ILE A 687 53.59 21.88 -2.21
N SER A 688 54.23 20.83 -2.73
CA SER A 688 55.70 20.77 -2.88
C SER A 688 56.22 21.59 -4.05
N ALA A 689 55.42 21.76 -5.11
CA ALA A 689 55.72 22.63 -6.25
C ALA A 689 55.49 24.13 -5.95
N ASP A 690 54.92 24.46 -4.79
CA ASP A 690 54.61 25.83 -4.42
C ASP A 690 55.88 26.65 -4.08
N GLN A 691 55.99 27.84 -4.68
CA GLN A 691 57.17 28.71 -4.55
C GLN A 691 57.13 29.63 -3.33
N SER A 692 56.15 29.53 -2.44
CA SER A 692 55.97 30.42 -1.28
C SER A 692 56.91 30.15 -0.10
N ALA A 693 58.09 29.57 -0.33
CA ALA A 693 59.14 29.37 0.67
C ALA A 693 58.69 28.65 1.97
N GLY A 694 57.80 27.64 1.87
CA GLY A 694 57.33 26.85 3.01
C GLY A 694 56.20 27.49 3.84
N ARG A 695 55.49 28.48 3.27
CA ARG A 695 54.32 29.12 3.90
C ARG A 695 53.03 28.30 3.78
N VAL A 696 52.98 27.34 2.86
CA VAL A 696 51.94 26.29 2.83
C VAL A 696 52.43 25.06 3.61
N ARG A 697 51.70 24.65 4.65
CA ARG A 697 52.08 23.57 5.57
C ARG A 697 51.03 22.48 5.65
N LEU A 698 51.47 21.24 5.84
CA LEU A 698 50.62 20.08 6.13
C LEU A 698 51.08 19.45 7.44
N THR A 699 50.17 19.28 8.40
CA THR A 699 50.53 18.75 9.74
C THR A 699 50.67 17.24 9.77
N GLY A 700 50.04 16.53 8.82
CA GLY A 700 49.76 15.10 8.98
C GLY A 700 48.67 14.88 10.03
N PHE A 701 48.58 13.66 10.58
CA PHE A 701 47.61 13.35 11.63
C PHE A 701 47.82 14.26 12.86
N ALA A 702 46.90 15.18 13.09
CA ALA A 702 46.93 16.09 14.23
C ALA A 702 46.34 15.40 15.46
N THR A 703 47.07 15.41 16.58
CA THR A 703 46.51 14.98 17.87
C THR A 703 45.41 15.97 18.32
N PRO A 704 44.50 15.59 19.22
CA PRO A 704 43.46 16.51 19.73
C PRO A 704 44.03 17.83 20.25
N GLU A 705 45.18 17.80 20.94
CA GLU A 705 45.85 18.99 21.47
C GLU A 705 46.42 19.87 20.36
N MET A 706 47.02 19.26 19.35
CA MET A 706 47.53 19.96 18.17
C MET A 706 46.38 20.60 17.39
N PHE A 707 45.30 19.85 17.16
CA PHE A 707 44.10 20.32 16.47
C PHE A 707 43.47 21.53 17.19
N LYS A 708 43.31 21.43 18.52
CA LYS A 708 42.85 22.54 19.37
C LYS A 708 43.78 23.75 19.28
N SER A 709 45.09 23.54 19.31
CA SER A 709 46.08 24.63 19.22
C SER A 709 45.95 25.38 17.89
N TYR A 710 45.74 24.67 16.77
CA TYR A 710 45.53 25.32 15.48
C TYR A 710 44.20 26.08 15.42
N LEU A 711 43.09 25.54 15.93
CA LEU A 711 41.82 26.28 16.05
C LEU A 711 41.99 27.59 16.82
N GLN A 712 42.76 27.57 17.90
CA GLN A 712 43.02 28.77 18.71
C GLN A 712 43.95 29.77 18.01
N ALA A 713 44.87 29.31 17.17
CA ALA A 713 45.84 30.14 16.47
C ALA A 713 45.32 30.76 15.16
N SER A 714 44.33 30.15 14.50
CA SER A 714 43.82 30.60 13.20
C SER A 714 43.19 32.00 13.25
N ASP A 715 43.48 32.81 12.22
CA ASP A 715 42.78 34.08 11.96
C ASP A 715 41.62 33.90 10.98
N LEU A 716 41.72 32.92 10.09
CA LEU A 716 40.74 32.58 9.07
C LEU A 716 40.70 31.06 8.90
N ALA A 717 39.51 30.50 8.69
CA ALA A 717 39.34 29.10 8.32
C ALA A 717 38.68 28.97 6.95
N VAL A 718 39.01 27.90 6.22
CA VAL A 718 38.35 27.54 4.97
C VAL A 718 37.91 26.09 5.02
N GLN A 719 36.62 25.85 4.79
CA GLN A 719 35.99 24.53 4.86
C GLN A 719 35.08 24.34 3.66
N LEU A 720 35.63 23.76 2.59
CA LEU A 720 34.92 23.54 1.35
C LEU A 720 34.44 22.09 1.23
N ARG A 721 33.33 21.89 0.54
CA ARG A 721 32.72 20.58 0.32
C ARG A 721 32.16 20.40 -1.07
N THR A 722 32.15 19.17 -1.52
CA THR A 722 31.34 18.73 -2.65
C THR A 722 30.80 17.32 -2.36
N LYS A 723 29.68 16.96 -3.00
CA LYS A 723 29.04 15.64 -2.87
C LYS A 723 28.74 15.23 -1.42
N SER A 724 28.25 16.17 -0.60
CA SER A 724 27.76 15.88 0.75
C SER A 724 26.72 14.74 0.74
N ARG A 725 26.84 13.83 1.70
CA ARG A 725 26.00 12.64 1.87
C ARG A 725 25.20 12.69 3.18
N GLY A 726 24.85 13.89 3.62
CA GLY A 726 24.08 14.11 4.84
C GLY A 726 24.92 14.11 6.12
N GLU A 727 26.25 14.09 6.01
CA GLU A 727 27.13 14.22 7.17
C GLU A 727 27.16 15.66 7.70
N THR A 728 27.23 15.83 9.02
CA THR A 728 27.40 17.15 9.63
C THR A 728 28.88 17.43 9.88
N SER A 729 29.37 18.59 9.42
CA SER A 729 30.78 18.93 9.56
C SER A 729 31.09 19.52 10.93
N GLY A 730 31.38 18.65 11.89
CA GLY A 730 31.76 19.04 13.26
C GLY A 730 32.83 20.14 13.32
N THR A 731 33.81 20.07 12.42
CA THR A 731 34.92 21.02 12.28
C THR A 731 34.49 22.45 11.92
N VAL A 732 33.43 22.64 11.11
CA VAL A 732 32.92 23.99 10.83
C VAL A 732 32.35 24.59 12.10
N LEU A 733 31.61 23.79 12.86
CA LEU A 733 31.06 24.23 14.13
C LEU A 733 32.17 24.46 15.18
N ASP A 734 33.27 23.72 15.13
CA ASP A 734 34.46 24.00 15.96
C ASP A 734 35.07 25.37 15.61
N CYS A 735 35.17 25.71 14.32
CA CYS A 735 35.64 27.03 13.88
C CYS A 735 34.70 28.14 14.37
N MET A 736 33.38 27.91 14.27
CA MET A 736 32.37 28.82 14.78
C MET A 736 32.46 29.01 16.30
N ALA A 737 32.67 27.93 17.05
CA ALA A 737 32.81 27.96 18.51
C ALA A 737 34.04 28.75 18.97
N HIS A 738 35.12 28.73 18.18
CA HIS A 738 36.33 29.51 18.41
C HIS A 738 36.26 30.96 17.86
N GLY A 739 35.12 31.34 17.26
CA GLY A 739 34.94 32.67 16.67
C GLY A 739 35.86 32.96 15.49
N ILE A 740 36.20 31.93 14.72
CA ILE A 740 37.05 32.05 13.53
C ILE A 740 36.16 32.43 12.35
N ALA A 741 36.48 33.53 11.65
CA ALA A 741 35.83 33.82 10.38
C ALA A 741 36.09 32.66 9.42
N THR A 742 35.02 32.04 8.91
CA THR A 742 35.14 30.80 8.14
C THR A 742 34.50 30.97 6.78
N ILE A 743 35.24 30.61 5.72
CA ILE A 743 34.74 30.52 4.35
C ILE A 743 34.23 29.10 4.12
N ILE A 744 33.00 28.98 3.66
CA ILE A 744 32.36 27.72 3.26
C ILE A 744 31.71 27.88 1.88
N ASN A 745 31.33 26.77 1.24
CA ASN A 745 30.38 26.79 0.13
C ASN A 745 29.05 26.14 0.54
N ALA A 746 27.96 26.54 -0.10
CA ALA A 746 26.59 26.12 0.22
C ALA A 746 26.28 24.67 -0.18
N ASN A 747 27.12 23.71 0.21
CA ASN A 747 26.98 22.29 -0.11
C ASN A 747 26.41 21.51 1.09
N GLY A 748 25.31 20.77 0.88
CA GLY A 748 24.71 19.89 1.88
C GLY A 748 24.41 20.59 3.21
N THR A 749 24.91 20.04 4.32
CA THR A 749 24.68 20.57 5.68
C THR A 749 25.31 21.95 5.93
N MET A 750 26.22 22.43 5.08
CA MET A 750 26.77 23.78 5.19
C MET A 750 25.83 24.84 4.64
N ALA A 751 24.90 24.46 3.75
CA ALA A 751 23.94 25.39 3.16
C ALA A 751 22.94 25.96 4.20
N GLU A 752 22.62 25.19 5.22
CA GLU A 752 21.67 25.55 6.30
C GLU A 752 22.27 26.42 7.41
N LEU A 753 23.60 26.60 7.45
CA LEU A 753 24.27 27.46 8.43
C LEU A 753 23.99 28.95 8.14
N PRO A 754 23.98 29.84 9.15
CA PRO A 754 23.55 31.24 8.96
C PRO A 754 24.53 32.08 8.11
N ASP A 755 23.98 32.86 7.17
CA ASP A 755 24.74 33.71 6.24
C ASP A 755 25.45 34.90 6.92
N ASP A 756 25.03 35.28 8.14
CA ASP A 756 25.62 36.37 8.91
C ASP A 756 26.74 35.92 9.87
N ALA A 757 26.98 34.61 9.99
CA ALA A 757 28.05 34.05 10.82
C ALA A 757 29.24 33.49 10.03
N LEU A 758 29.04 33.20 8.74
CA LEU A 758 30.01 32.56 7.86
C LEU A 758 30.04 33.30 6.53
N LEU A 759 31.19 33.31 5.84
CA LEU A 759 31.22 33.74 4.45
C LEU A 759 30.87 32.53 3.57
N LYS A 760 29.66 32.53 3.01
CA LYS A 760 29.13 31.43 2.23
C LYS A 760 29.22 31.70 0.73
N LEU A 761 29.96 30.85 0.02
CA LEU A 761 30.01 30.78 -1.44
C LEU A 761 28.81 29.98 -1.99
N GLN A 762 28.51 30.14 -3.27
CA GLN A 762 27.56 29.27 -3.97
C GLN A 762 28.02 27.80 -3.92
N ASP A 763 27.10 26.84 -4.01
CA ASP A 763 27.42 25.40 -3.97
C ASP A 763 28.50 25.05 -5.01
N GLN A 764 28.23 25.42 -6.27
CA GLN A 764 29.23 25.50 -7.33
C GLN A 764 29.70 26.94 -7.46
N PHE A 765 30.91 27.21 -7.00
CA PHE A 765 31.58 28.51 -7.09
C PHE A 765 32.66 28.48 -8.16
N VAL A 766 32.94 29.64 -8.76
CA VAL A 766 34.08 29.78 -9.67
C VAL A 766 35.34 30.14 -8.89
N HIS A 767 36.50 29.86 -9.46
CA HIS A 767 37.81 30.11 -8.82
C HIS A 767 37.95 31.51 -8.24
N ASP A 768 37.54 32.54 -9.00
CA ASP A 768 37.65 33.94 -8.60
C ASP A 768 36.82 34.28 -7.36
N ASP A 769 35.70 33.60 -7.10
CA ASP A 769 34.87 33.84 -5.93
C ASP A 769 35.65 33.52 -4.64
N LEU A 770 36.39 32.41 -4.64
CA LEU A 770 37.20 31.98 -3.50
C LEU A 770 38.43 32.90 -3.30
N VAL A 771 39.06 33.35 -4.40
CA VAL A 771 40.16 34.32 -4.36
C VAL A 771 39.71 35.65 -3.75
N GLN A 772 38.53 36.14 -4.16
CA GLN A 772 37.94 37.36 -3.63
C GLN A 772 37.54 37.21 -2.16
N ALA A 773 36.95 36.08 -1.78
CA ALA A 773 36.59 35.80 -0.39
C ALA A 773 37.82 35.79 0.55
N LEU A 774 38.90 35.12 0.14
CA LEU A 774 40.17 35.11 0.86
C LEU A 774 40.74 36.54 1.00
N THR A 775 40.83 37.27 -0.10
CA THR A 775 41.40 38.63 -0.13
C THR A 775 40.59 39.61 0.70
N ASN A 776 39.26 39.60 0.57
CA ASN A 776 38.37 40.46 1.33
C ASN A 776 38.48 40.19 2.83
N LEU A 777 38.38 38.92 3.24
CA LEU A 777 38.50 38.58 4.65
C LEU A 777 39.91 38.79 5.17
N TYR A 778 40.96 38.80 4.37
CA TYR A 778 42.29 39.21 4.82
C TYR A 778 42.37 40.71 5.11
N GLN A 779 41.83 41.55 4.22
CA GLN A 779 41.89 43.00 4.31
C GLN A 779 40.91 43.59 5.35
N ASN A 780 39.81 42.91 5.64
CA ASN A 780 38.72 43.44 6.48
C ASN A 780 38.65 42.79 7.87
N LEU A 781 39.33 43.39 8.86
CA LEU A 781 39.33 42.90 10.25
C LEU A 781 37.95 43.00 10.92
N ASP A 782 37.19 44.07 10.65
CA ASP A 782 35.88 44.28 11.29
C ASP A 782 34.87 43.23 10.81
N GLN A 783 34.89 42.90 9.52
CA GLN A 783 34.08 41.81 8.98
C GLN A 783 34.46 40.46 9.59
N ARG A 784 35.75 40.15 9.74
CA ARG A 784 36.19 38.90 10.42
C ARG A 784 35.66 38.83 11.85
N ARG A 785 35.77 39.92 12.60
CA ARG A 785 35.27 40.00 13.99
C ARG A 785 33.75 39.86 14.05
N ALA A 786 33.02 40.52 13.14
CA ALA A 786 31.56 40.42 13.08
C ALA A 786 31.10 38.98 12.81
N LEU A 787 31.68 38.32 11.80
CA LEU A 787 31.40 36.91 11.49
C LEU A 787 31.71 36.00 12.68
N GLY A 788 32.90 36.14 13.27
CA GLY A 788 33.31 35.35 14.43
C GLY A 788 32.40 35.53 15.66
N GLN A 789 31.94 36.76 15.93
CA GLN A 789 31.00 37.02 17.01
C GLN A 789 29.63 36.38 16.74
N LYS A 790 29.10 36.52 15.52
CA LYS A 790 27.83 35.90 15.11
C LYS A 790 27.90 34.38 15.15
N ALA A 791 29.03 33.79 14.78
CA ALA A 791 29.28 32.36 14.88
C ALA A 791 29.21 31.86 16.32
N ILE A 792 29.85 32.56 17.26
CA ILE A 792 29.78 32.23 18.69
C ILE A 792 28.33 32.38 19.21
N GLU A 793 27.63 33.46 18.83
CA GLU A 793 26.22 33.67 19.19
C GLU A 793 25.33 32.51 18.71
N HIS A 794 25.54 32.02 17.48
CA HIS A 794 24.82 30.89 16.92
C HIS A 794 25.10 29.59 17.70
N ILE A 795 26.37 29.27 17.96
CA ILE A 795 26.73 28.09 18.78
C ILE A 795 26.09 28.17 20.18
N ARG A 796 26.06 29.35 20.80
CA ARG A 796 25.40 29.54 22.11
C ARG A 796 23.90 29.32 22.10
N HIS A 797 23.23 29.55 20.96
CA HIS A 797 21.78 29.50 20.90
C HIS A 797 21.23 28.16 20.44
N PHE A 798 21.95 27.47 19.54
CA PHE A 798 21.42 26.29 18.85
C PHE A 798 22.19 25.00 19.13
N HIS A 799 23.45 25.07 19.58
CA HIS A 799 24.32 23.89 19.68
C HIS A 799 24.74 23.55 21.13
N GLN A 800 24.24 24.28 22.12
CA GLN A 800 24.72 24.12 23.49
C GLN A 800 24.38 22.76 24.12
N PRO A 801 25.34 22.12 24.81
CA PRO A 801 25.17 20.76 25.34
C PRO A 801 23.88 20.55 26.15
N HIS A 802 23.58 21.45 27.08
CA HIS A 802 22.41 21.31 27.94
C HIS A 802 21.07 21.32 27.19
N GLN A 803 20.95 22.18 26.18
CA GLN A 803 19.76 22.28 25.34
C GLN A 803 19.63 21.03 24.46
N ILE A 804 20.74 20.58 23.87
CA ILE A 804 20.78 19.37 23.05
C ILE A 804 20.44 18.13 23.89
N GLY A 805 21.01 17.95 25.08
CA GLY A 805 20.68 16.85 25.98
C GLY A 805 19.19 16.81 26.35
N SER A 806 18.57 17.98 26.56
CA SER A 806 17.12 18.09 26.80
C SER A 806 16.29 17.71 25.56
N ALA A 807 16.72 18.13 24.36
CA ALA A 807 16.07 17.76 23.10
C ALA A 807 16.15 16.25 22.84
N TYR A 808 17.29 15.63 23.14
CA TYR A 808 17.44 14.18 23.09
C TYR A 808 16.49 13.46 24.03
N GLN A 809 16.39 13.91 25.29
CA GLN A 809 15.46 13.33 26.26
C GLN A 809 14.01 13.42 25.75
N GLN A 810 13.59 14.56 25.21
CA GLN A 810 12.24 14.72 24.66
C GLN A 810 12.00 13.79 23.46
N ALA A 811 12.97 13.67 22.55
CA ALA A 811 12.86 12.80 21.38
C ALA A 811 12.79 11.31 21.79
N ILE A 812 13.69 10.86 22.67
CA ILE A 812 13.72 9.48 23.17
C ILE A 812 12.39 9.15 23.86
N GLU A 813 11.93 9.99 24.80
CA GLU A 813 10.68 9.72 25.49
C GLU A 813 9.48 9.75 24.55
N LYS A 814 9.44 10.66 23.56
CA LYS A 814 8.39 10.68 22.54
C LYS A 814 8.32 9.33 21.80
N TYR A 815 9.44 8.81 21.29
CA TYR A 815 9.46 7.53 20.56
C TYR A 815 9.06 6.33 21.41
N TYR A 816 9.33 6.36 22.71
CA TYR A 816 8.92 5.29 23.64
C TYR A 816 7.50 5.45 24.19
N ILE A 817 6.89 6.63 24.06
CA ILE A 817 5.49 6.91 24.41
C ILE A 817 4.56 6.67 23.22
N ASP A 818 5.03 6.93 21.99
CA ASP A 818 4.29 6.76 20.74
C ASP A 818 3.80 5.31 20.60
N ALA A 819 2.48 5.17 20.46
CA ALA A 819 1.76 3.93 20.74
C ALA A 819 2.05 2.78 19.77
N GLU A 820 2.52 3.06 18.55
CA GLU A 820 2.60 2.07 17.46
C GLU A 820 3.66 0.98 17.71
N HIS A 821 4.87 1.35 18.12
CA HIS A 821 5.91 0.36 18.45
C HIS A 821 5.62 -0.36 19.78
N THR A 822 5.12 0.36 20.79
CA THR A 822 4.72 -0.26 22.06
C THR A 822 3.58 -1.26 21.86
N GLN A 823 2.69 -1.02 20.89
CA GLN A 823 1.54 -1.88 20.66
C GLN A 823 1.91 -3.18 19.92
N ARG A 824 2.80 -3.15 18.91
CA ARG A 824 3.34 -4.38 18.30
C ARG A 824 4.13 -5.22 19.28
N ASP A 825 4.98 -4.61 20.09
CA ASP A 825 5.72 -5.33 21.12
C ASP A 825 4.77 -5.98 22.13
N LEU A 826 3.72 -5.26 22.55
CA LEU A 826 2.69 -5.78 23.43
C LEU A 826 1.86 -6.90 22.78
N LEU A 827 1.55 -6.79 21.49
CA LEU A 827 0.91 -7.84 20.71
C LEU A 827 1.78 -9.09 20.72
N TYR A 828 3.06 -8.98 20.34
CA TYR A 828 3.96 -10.13 20.30
C TYR A 828 4.14 -10.76 21.67
N SER A 829 4.26 -9.95 22.74
CA SER A 829 4.28 -10.46 24.11
C SER A 829 3.02 -11.24 24.45
N LYS A 830 1.82 -10.70 24.19
CA LYS A 830 0.56 -11.39 24.49
C LYS A 830 0.34 -12.64 23.65
N LEU A 831 0.72 -12.60 22.37
CA LEU A 831 0.66 -13.77 21.49
C LEU A 831 1.67 -14.84 21.92
N GLN A 832 2.88 -14.44 22.33
CA GLN A 832 3.87 -15.36 22.87
C GLN A 832 3.36 -16.05 24.14
N ASP A 833 2.80 -15.30 25.09
CA ASP A 833 2.20 -15.86 26.31
C ASP A 833 1.06 -16.83 25.96
N LEU A 834 0.22 -16.46 25.00
CA LEU A 834 -0.90 -17.29 24.55
C LEU A 834 -0.41 -18.61 23.90
N VAL A 835 0.56 -18.53 22.98
CA VAL A 835 1.18 -19.67 22.30
C VAL A 835 1.92 -20.57 23.30
N GLN A 836 2.51 -20.01 24.36
CA GLN A 836 3.14 -20.81 25.41
C GLN A 836 2.11 -21.48 26.33
N SER A 837 0.96 -20.85 26.53
CA SER A 837 -0.12 -21.38 27.38
C SER A 837 -0.94 -22.49 26.72
N VAL A 838 -0.94 -22.58 25.39
CA VAL A 838 -1.74 -23.52 24.60
C VAL A 838 -0.88 -24.12 23.48
N ASN A 839 -0.86 -25.45 23.36
CA ASN A 839 -0.13 -26.12 22.29
C ASN A 839 -0.88 -26.00 20.95
N PHE A 840 -0.63 -24.94 20.19
CA PHE A 840 -1.11 -24.82 18.82
C PHE A 840 -0.43 -25.85 17.92
N ASP A 841 -1.19 -26.39 16.97
CA ASP A 841 -0.61 -27.18 15.88
C ASP A 841 0.13 -26.28 14.86
N ASP A 842 1.00 -26.87 14.06
CA ASP A 842 1.82 -26.16 13.07
C ASP A 842 0.97 -25.41 12.02
N ALA A 843 -0.24 -25.89 11.73
CA ALA A 843 -1.13 -25.24 10.78
C ALA A 843 -1.66 -23.91 11.34
N VAL A 844 -2.10 -23.90 12.60
CA VAL A 844 -2.56 -22.68 13.29
C VAL A 844 -1.41 -21.70 13.49
N LEU A 845 -0.21 -22.18 13.84
CA LEU A 845 0.96 -21.31 13.97
C LEU A 845 1.30 -20.64 12.63
N ARG A 846 1.19 -21.38 11.53
CA ARG A 846 1.36 -20.84 10.18
C ARG A 846 0.29 -19.81 9.85
N ASP A 847 -0.98 -20.10 10.09
CA ASP A 847 -2.09 -19.16 9.86
C ASP A 847 -1.95 -17.90 10.71
N LEU A 848 -1.50 -18.05 11.96
CA LEU A 848 -1.22 -16.93 12.85
C LEU A 848 -0.06 -16.08 12.33
N ALA A 849 1.03 -16.70 11.88
CA ALA A 849 2.15 -15.98 11.28
C ALA A 849 1.72 -15.21 10.02
N ILE A 850 0.93 -15.84 9.14
CA ILE A 850 0.36 -15.21 7.93
C ILE A 850 -0.58 -14.06 8.28
N ALA A 851 -1.37 -14.20 9.36
CA ALA A 851 -2.28 -13.15 9.81
C ALA A 851 -1.54 -11.99 10.48
N ILE A 852 -0.49 -12.25 11.25
CA ILE A 852 0.42 -11.22 11.78
C ILE A 852 1.06 -10.45 10.62
N ALA A 853 1.65 -11.17 9.66
CA ALA A 853 2.36 -10.57 8.54
C ALA A 853 1.41 -9.74 7.66
N GLY A 854 0.25 -10.29 7.29
CA GLY A 854 -0.72 -9.58 6.44
C GLY A 854 -1.50 -8.46 7.14
N ASN A 855 -1.41 -8.34 8.47
CA ASN A 855 -1.90 -7.17 9.22
C ASN A 855 -0.79 -6.14 9.50
N ALA A 856 0.45 -6.38 9.08
CA ALA A 856 1.51 -5.39 9.18
C ALA A 856 1.40 -4.38 8.02
N ALA A 857 1.22 -3.10 8.33
CA ALA A 857 1.20 -2.05 7.33
C ALA A 857 2.49 -2.02 6.51
N SER A 858 2.39 -2.35 5.22
CA SER A 858 3.32 -1.90 4.18
C SER A 858 2.61 -0.85 3.35
N ASN A 859 3.16 0.36 3.33
CA ASN A 859 2.65 1.45 2.50
C ASN A 859 3.32 1.48 1.11
N ASP A 860 4.23 0.55 0.84
CA ASP A 860 4.98 0.53 -0.40
C ASP A 860 4.08 0.08 -1.55
N ARG A 861 4.03 0.90 -2.60
CA ARG A 861 3.39 0.53 -3.85
C ARG A 861 4.28 -0.49 -4.55
N ARG A 862 3.76 -1.69 -4.83
CA ARG A 862 4.50 -2.73 -5.56
C ARG A 862 3.79 -3.13 -6.85
N LEU A 863 4.56 -3.36 -7.90
CA LEU A 863 4.09 -4.00 -9.13
C LEU A 863 4.56 -5.46 -9.14
N LEU A 864 3.65 -6.37 -8.86
CA LEU A 864 3.86 -7.83 -8.88
C LEU A 864 3.66 -8.32 -10.33
N ILE A 865 4.74 -8.61 -11.04
CA ILE A 865 4.70 -8.95 -12.46
C ILE A 865 4.69 -10.46 -12.62
N ASP A 866 3.63 -10.99 -13.23
CA ASP A 866 3.56 -12.40 -13.58
C ASP A 866 4.63 -12.75 -14.62
N VAL A 867 5.52 -13.67 -14.25
CA VAL A 867 6.55 -14.27 -15.11
C VAL A 867 6.48 -15.79 -15.08
N SER A 868 5.32 -16.36 -14.71
CA SER A 868 5.17 -17.80 -14.44
C SER A 868 5.61 -18.69 -15.60
N ARG A 869 5.19 -18.38 -16.82
CA ARG A 869 5.54 -19.19 -18.00
C ARG A 869 7.00 -18.95 -18.41
N LEU A 870 7.45 -17.70 -18.37
CA LEU A 870 8.82 -17.31 -18.72
C LEU A 870 9.86 -17.91 -17.76
N ALA A 871 9.54 -18.03 -16.47
CA ALA A 871 10.41 -18.63 -15.47
C ALA A 871 10.45 -20.16 -15.56
N GLU A 872 9.37 -20.81 -15.99
CA GLU A 872 9.30 -22.28 -16.16
C GLU A 872 9.91 -22.76 -17.48
N VAL A 873 9.52 -22.16 -18.61
CA VAL A 873 9.90 -22.60 -19.95
C VAL A 873 10.07 -21.39 -20.87
N ASP A 874 11.32 -21.09 -21.23
CA ASP A 874 11.65 -20.13 -22.27
C ASP A 874 11.41 -20.74 -23.65
N ALA A 875 10.15 -20.75 -24.09
CA ALA A 875 9.73 -21.36 -25.35
C ALA A 875 10.07 -20.51 -26.59
N ASN A 876 10.84 -19.42 -26.41
CA ASN A 876 11.24 -18.47 -27.46
C ASN A 876 10.06 -17.96 -28.33
N SER A 877 8.86 -17.91 -27.76
CA SER A 877 7.68 -17.42 -28.49
C SER A 877 7.69 -15.89 -28.60
N GLY A 878 6.94 -15.34 -29.57
CA GLY A 878 6.83 -13.89 -29.77
C GLY A 878 6.32 -13.14 -28.53
N ILE A 879 5.40 -13.74 -27.76
CA ILE A 879 4.89 -13.14 -26.51
C ILE A 879 5.97 -13.17 -25.42
N GLN A 880 6.71 -14.27 -25.26
CA GLN A 880 7.76 -14.36 -24.25
C GLN A 880 8.91 -13.37 -24.48
N ARG A 881 9.23 -13.05 -25.74
CA ARG A 881 10.16 -11.95 -26.07
C ARG A 881 9.65 -10.61 -25.57
N VAL A 882 8.35 -10.32 -25.74
CA VAL A 882 7.69 -9.11 -25.25
C VAL A 882 7.75 -9.04 -23.71
N VAL A 883 7.35 -10.12 -23.03
CA VAL A 883 7.37 -10.21 -21.56
C VAL A 883 8.78 -9.93 -21.02
N ARG A 884 9.79 -10.60 -21.58
CA ARG A 884 11.20 -10.40 -21.21
C ARG A 884 11.65 -8.96 -21.40
N ALA A 885 11.35 -8.35 -22.54
CA ALA A 885 11.77 -6.98 -22.84
C ALA A 885 11.15 -5.97 -21.88
N ILE A 886 9.84 -6.08 -21.61
CA ILE A 886 9.12 -5.21 -20.67
C ILE A 886 9.67 -5.38 -19.24
N VAL A 887 9.82 -6.62 -18.77
CA VAL A 887 10.36 -6.88 -17.42
C VAL A 887 11.78 -6.35 -17.29
N THR A 888 12.62 -6.51 -18.32
CA THR A 888 14.00 -5.99 -18.34
C THR A 888 14.00 -4.45 -18.25
N CYS A 889 13.14 -3.76 -19.01
CA CYS A 889 12.99 -2.31 -18.91
C CYS A 889 12.52 -1.87 -17.52
N LEU A 890 11.51 -2.54 -16.94
CA LEU A 890 11.02 -2.22 -15.58
C LEU A 890 12.09 -2.43 -14.50
N MET A 891 12.97 -3.41 -14.69
CA MET A 891 14.05 -3.70 -13.74
C MET A 891 15.27 -2.80 -13.91
N ASN A 892 15.59 -2.37 -15.13
CA ASN A 892 16.73 -1.50 -15.42
C ASN A 892 16.42 -0.02 -15.19
N ASP A 893 15.24 0.41 -15.62
CA ASP A 893 14.83 1.80 -15.59
C ASP A 893 13.76 1.98 -14.50
N ALA A 894 13.89 3.01 -13.67
CA ALA A 894 12.89 3.37 -12.66
C ALA A 894 11.63 4.01 -13.29
N LEU A 895 10.94 3.24 -14.16
CA LEU A 895 9.79 3.70 -14.97
C LEU A 895 8.45 3.66 -14.21
N PHE A 896 8.40 2.89 -13.13
CA PHE A 896 7.22 2.76 -12.28
C PHE A 896 7.48 3.43 -10.92
N ASP A 897 6.55 4.26 -10.47
CA ASP A 897 6.57 4.85 -9.13
C ASP A 897 6.15 3.80 -8.08
N GLY A 898 7.10 2.94 -7.71
CA GLY A 898 6.95 1.84 -6.76
C GLY A 898 8.00 0.74 -6.96
N ARG A 899 7.95 -0.29 -6.12
CA ARG A 899 8.88 -1.43 -6.16
C ARG A 899 8.42 -2.47 -7.15
N ILE A 900 9.33 -2.93 -8.01
CA ILE A 900 9.07 -3.99 -9.00
C ILE A 900 9.38 -5.34 -8.38
N GLU A 901 8.47 -6.31 -8.53
CA GLU A 901 8.67 -7.68 -8.05
C GLU A 901 8.19 -8.70 -9.09
N PRO A 902 9.09 -9.49 -9.71
CA PRO A 902 8.68 -10.62 -10.53
C PRO A 902 8.10 -11.71 -9.62
N VAL A 903 6.97 -12.29 -10.02
CA VAL A 903 6.27 -13.33 -9.26
C VAL A 903 5.84 -14.49 -10.15
N VAL A 904 5.71 -15.66 -9.52
CA VAL A 904 5.10 -16.84 -10.13
C VAL A 904 3.84 -17.24 -9.37
N LEU A 905 2.84 -17.77 -10.08
CA LEU A 905 1.63 -18.29 -9.47
C LEU A 905 1.86 -19.69 -8.89
N SER A 906 1.43 -19.90 -7.65
CA SER A 906 1.31 -21.24 -7.06
C SER A 906 -0.08 -21.45 -6.44
N PRO A 907 -0.49 -22.71 -6.19
CA PRO A 907 -1.75 -23.01 -5.51
C PRO A 907 -1.89 -22.36 -4.12
N GLU A 908 -0.77 -22.10 -3.43
CA GLU A 908 -0.76 -21.48 -2.11
C GLU A 908 -0.79 -19.94 -2.16
N GLY A 909 -0.48 -19.32 -3.30
CA GLY A 909 -0.39 -17.87 -3.45
C GLY A 909 0.59 -17.42 -4.54
N LEU A 910 0.88 -16.13 -4.58
CA LEU A 910 1.98 -15.60 -5.39
C LEU A 910 3.30 -15.88 -4.68
N ARG A 911 4.34 -16.23 -5.42
CA ARG A 911 5.70 -16.44 -4.89
C ARG A 911 6.70 -15.52 -5.58
N TYR A 912 7.68 -15.03 -4.83
CA TYR A 912 8.74 -14.20 -5.39
C TYR A 912 9.58 -15.02 -6.39
N ALA A 913 9.88 -14.42 -7.55
CA ALA A 913 10.74 -14.97 -8.60
C ALA A 913 12.05 -14.17 -8.67
N ARG A 914 12.71 -13.99 -7.53
CA ARG A 914 13.89 -13.15 -7.37
C ARG A 914 15.11 -13.72 -8.07
N THR A 915 15.27 -15.05 -8.06
CA THR A 915 16.35 -15.73 -8.82
C THR A 915 16.21 -15.45 -10.31
N PHE A 916 14.98 -15.48 -10.84
CA PHE A 916 14.71 -15.11 -12.22
C PHE A 916 15.13 -13.65 -12.50
N GLY A 917 14.72 -12.70 -11.65
CA GLY A 917 15.09 -11.29 -11.81
C GLY A 917 16.61 -11.05 -11.70
N ALA A 918 17.29 -11.69 -10.76
CA ALA A 918 18.74 -11.58 -10.60
C ALA A 918 19.48 -12.12 -11.82
N ASN A 919 19.08 -13.29 -12.34
CA ASN A 919 19.66 -13.87 -13.55
C ASN A 919 19.45 -12.99 -14.78
N LEU A 920 18.26 -12.37 -14.91
CA LEU A 920 17.95 -11.47 -16.03
C LEU A 920 18.88 -10.24 -16.06
N LEU A 921 19.32 -9.77 -14.89
CA LEU A 921 20.22 -8.63 -14.75
C LEU A 921 21.71 -9.00 -14.68
N GLY A 922 22.05 -10.29 -14.64
CA GLY A 922 23.42 -10.74 -14.36
C GLY A 922 23.91 -10.40 -12.94
N SER A 923 22.98 -10.28 -11.98
CA SER A 923 23.27 -9.98 -10.57
C SER A 923 23.42 -11.26 -9.73
N ALA A 924 24.02 -11.15 -8.54
CA ALA A 924 24.04 -12.23 -7.55
C ALA A 924 22.62 -12.59 -7.08
N ALA A 925 22.44 -13.85 -6.66
CA ALA A 925 21.19 -14.35 -6.13
C ALA A 925 20.75 -13.59 -4.87
N LEU A 926 19.45 -13.31 -4.79
CA LEU A 926 18.81 -12.64 -3.65
C LEU A 926 18.26 -13.66 -2.66
N ALA A 927 18.14 -13.27 -1.40
CA ALA A 927 17.52 -14.12 -0.39
C ALA A 927 16.00 -14.26 -0.59
N ASN A 928 15.41 -15.28 0.04
CA ASN A 928 13.96 -15.49 0.13
C ASN A 928 13.24 -15.63 -1.23
N ASP A 929 13.93 -16.22 -2.20
CA ASP A 929 13.32 -16.63 -3.47
C ASP A 929 12.31 -17.77 -3.25
N GLY A 930 11.18 -17.74 -3.97
CA GLY A 930 10.11 -18.72 -3.81
C GLY A 930 9.23 -18.55 -2.56
N ASP A 931 9.55 -17.61 -1.67
CA ASP A 931 8.69 -17.27 -0.53
C ASP A 931 7.35 -16.71 -1.00
N LEU A 932 6.30 -16.94 -0.21
CA LEU A 932 4.98 -16.38 -0.47
C LEU A 932 5.04 -14.85 -0.39
N VAL A 933 4.44 -14.20 -1.38
CA VAL A 933 4.29 -12.75 -1.40
C VAL A 933 3.17 -12.39 -0.43
N GLU A 934 3.53 -11.69 0.64
CA GLU A 934 2.54 -11.03 1.49
C GLU A 934 2.00 -9.82 0.75
N VAL A 935 0.70 -9.83 0.46
CA VAL A 935 0.05 -8.85 -0.40
C VAL A 935 -0.65 -7.76 0.41
N SER A 936 -0.49 -6.52 -0.01
CA SER A 936 -1.08 -5.31 0.56
C SER A 936 -2.14 -4.71 -0.38
N GLU A 937 -2.94 -3.76 0.12
CA GLU A 937 -3.89 -3.01 -0.70
C GLU A 937 -3.21 -2.12 -1.76
N ASN A 938 -1.94 -1.77 -1.57
CA ASN A 938 -1.16 -0.93 -2.49
C ASN A 938 -0.53 -1.72 -3.64
N ASP A 939 -0.58 -3.05 -3.57
CA ASP A 939 0.01 -3.90 -4.60
C ASP A 939 -0.87 -3.98 -5.86
N ILE A 940 -0.19 -4.01 -7.00
CA ILE A 940 -0.78 -4.20 -8.32
C ILE A 940 -0.20 -5.49 -8.89
N PHE A 941 -1.06 -6.46 -9.18
CA PHE A 941 -0.70 -7.63 -9.96
C PHE A 941 -0.84 -7.32 -11.45
N LEU A 942 0.26 -7.47 -12.19
CA LEU A 942 0.29 -7.35 -13.64
C LEU A 942 0.38 -8.75 -14.26
N GLY A 943 -0.75 -9.24 -14.77
CA GLY A 943 -0.81 -10.45 -15.59
C GLY A 943 -0.22 -10.17 -16.97
N LEU A 944 1.11 -10.08 -17.02
CA LEU A 944 1.88 -9.81 -18.24
C LEU A 944 2.09 -11.07 -19.06
N ASP A 945 2.38 -12.19 -18.40
CA ASP A 945 2.65 -13.46 -19.05
C ASP A 945 1.34 -14.17 -19.46
N LEU A 946 1.24 -14.57 -20.74
CA LEU A 946 0.02 -15.18 -21.26
C LEU A 946 0.00 -16.69 -20.97
N HIS A 947 -0.53 -17.07 -19.80
CA HIS A 947 -0.65 -18.47 -19.38
C HIS A 947 -2.08 -18.77 -18.89
N PHE A 948 -2.86 -19.49 -19.70
CA PHE A 948 -4.30 -19.66 -19.45
C PHE A 948 -4.59 -20.55 -18.24
N GLU A 949 -3.98 -21.74 -18.21
CA GLU A 949 -4.31 -22.80 -17.26
C GLU A 949 -4.08 -22.40 -15.80
N PRO A 950 -2.96 -21.77 -15.40
CA PRO A 950 -2.76 -21.38 -14.00
C PRO A 950 -3.72 -20.28 -13.54
N ILE A 951 -4.09 -19.33 -14.40
CA ILE A 951 -5.05 -18.28 -14.05
C ILE A 951 -6.44 -18.89 -13.80
N ILE A 952 -6.86 -19.83 -14.64
CA ILE A 952 -8.14 -20.54 -14.48
C ILE A 952 -8.10 -21.42 -13.23
N ALA A 953 -7.05 -22.22 -13.06
CA ALA A 953 -6.92 -23.17 -11.95
C ALA A 953 -6.82 -22.48 -10.58
N ASN A 954 -6.25 -21.26 -10.53
CA ASN A 954 -6.05 -20.51 -9.29
C ASN A 954 -7.03 -19.34 -9.11
N ARG A 955 -8.20 -19.38 -9.78
CA ARG A 955 -9.23 -18.33 -9.71
C ARG A 955 -9.60 -17.94 -8.28
N ASP A 956 -9.86 -18.91 -7.41
CA ASP A 956 -10.30 -18.64 -6.03
C ASP A 956 -9.18 -18.03 -5.17
N MET A 957 -7.93 -18.42 -5.43
CA MET A 957 -6.74 -17.83 -4.81
C MET A 957 -6.59 -16.37 -5.22
N LEU A 958 -6.70 -16.06 -6.52
CA LEU A 958 -6.66 -14.69 -7.03
C LEU A 958 -7.83 -13.86 -6.48
N GLN A 959 -9.05 -14.40 -6.42
CA GLN A 959 -10.20 -13.73 -5.81
C GLN A 959 -9.93 -13.39 -4.33
N SER A 960 -9.30 -14.30 -3.59
CA SER A 960 -8.87 -14.07 -2.20
C SER A 960 -7.84 -12.93 -2.10
N LEU A 961 -6.90 -12.81 -3.03
CA LEU A 961 -5.95 -11.69 -3.08
C LEU A 961 -6.65 -10.36 -3.42
N ARG A 962 -7.62 -10.37 -4.35
CA ARG A 962 -8.45 -9.19 -4.66
C ARG A 962 -9.26 -8.73 -3.45
N ASN A 963 -9.84 -9.67 -2.69
CA ASN A 963 -10.61 -9.35 -1.48
C ASN A 963 -9.75 -8.71 -0.38
N ARG A 964 -8.43 -8.97 -0.40
CA ARG A 964 -7.43 -8.31 0.44
C ARG A 964 -7.05 -6.90 -0.03
N GLY A 965 -7.64 -6.43 -1.14
CA GLY A 965 -7.42 -5.09 -1.69
C GLY A 965 -6.42 -5.03 -2.85
N MET A 966 -5.76 -6.14 -3.18
CA MET A 966 -4.85 -6.21 -4.33
C MET A 966 -5.60 -5.85 -5.62
N ARG A 967 -5.01 -4.96 -6.40
CA ARG A 967 -5.56 -4.57 -7.70
C ARG A 967 -4.88 -5.38 -8.79
N MET A 968 -5.61 -5.72 -9.85
CA MET A 968 -5.08 -6.55 -10.94
C MET A 968 -5.33 -5.93 -12.30
N VAL A 969 -4.33 -5.96 -13.16
CA VAL A 969 -4.40 -5.58 -14.58
C VAL A 969 -3.79 -6.69 -15.40
N PHE A 970 -4.43 -7.06 -16.51
CA PHE A 970 -3.91 -8.06 -17.43
C PHE A 970 -3.54 -7.43 -18.77
N VAL A 971 -2.50 -7.94 -19.41
CA VAL A 971 -2.18 -7.57 -20.80
C VAL A 971 -2.92 -8.51 -21.73
N ILE A 972 -3.67 -7.96 -22.68
CA ILE A 972 -4.37 -8.73 -23.72
C ILE A 972 -3.65 -8.54 -25.04
N TYR A 973 -3.12 -9.64 -25.57
CA TYR A 973 -2.34 -9.64 -26.81
C TYR A 973 -3.23 -9.67 -28.06
N ASP A 974 -4.25 -10.53 -28.10
CA ASP A 974 -5.23 -10.56 -29.17
C ASP A 974 -6.48 -11.36 -28.75
N LEU A 975 -7.57 -11.24 -29.53
CA LEU A 975 -8.81 -12.01 -29.36
C LEU A 975 -9.02 -13.06 -30.47
N LEU A 976 -7.97 -13.38 -31.23
CA LEU A 976 -8.09 -14.21 -32.43
C LEU A 976 -8.67 -15.62 -32.15
N PRO A 977 -8.38 -16.30 -31.03
CA PRO A 977 -9.02 -17.58 -30.72
C PRO A 977 -10.54 -17.50 -30.67
N LEU A 978 -11.12 -16.36 -30.29
CA LEU A 978 -12.57 -16.15 -30.20
C LEU A 978 -13.17 -15.60 -31.49
N LEU A 979 -12.44 -14.71 -32.18
CA LEU A 979 -12.92 -14.07 -33.42
C LEU A 979 -12.78 -14.98 -34.64
N GLN A 980 -11.77 -15.85 -34.65
CA GLN A 980 -11.44 -16.74 -35.76
C GLN A 980 -11.16 -18.18 -35.28
N PRO A 981 -12.11 -18.84 -34.60
CA PRO A 981 -11.89 -20.12 -33.91
C PRO A 981 -11.48 -21.26 -34.86
N SER A 982 -11.81 -21.18 -36.15
CA SER A 982 -11.42 -22.17 -37.16
C SER A 982 -9.89 -22.32 -37.32
N PHE A 983 -9.13 -21.25 -37.06
CA PHE A 983 -7.67 -21.24 -37.15
C PHE A 983 -6.96 -21.86 -35.94
N PHE A 984 -7.68 -22.18 -34.87
CA PHE A 984 -7.10 -22.68 -33.62
C PHE A 984 -7.62 -24.09 -33.29
N GLU A 985 -6.93 -24.78 -32.38
CA GLU A 985 -7.42 -26.05 -31.84
C GLU A 985 -8.65 -25.80 -30.93
N PRO A 986 -9.71 -26.63 -30.99
CA PRO A 986 -10.93 -26.40 -30.21
C PRO A 986 -10.68 -26.24 -28.71
N GLN A 987 -9.76 -27.02 -28.15
CA GLN A 987 -9.41 -26.94 -26.72
C GLN A 987 -8.78 -25.59 -26.35
N LEU A 988 -7.94 -25.02 -27.22
CA LEU A 988 -7.33 -23.72 -26.99
C LEU A 988 -8.39 -22.62 -26.97
N VAL A 989 -9.38 -22.68 -27.86
CA VAL A 989 -10.50 -21.72 -27.89
C VAL A 989 -11.31 -21.79 -26.59
N ILE A 990 -11.60 -23.00 -26.10
CA ILE A 990 -12.31 -23.21 -24.84
C ILE A 990 -11.51 -22.63 -23.66
N ASN A 991 -10.21 -22.95 -23.59
CA ASN A 991 -9.34 -22.45 -22.52
C ASN A 991 -9.20 -20.93 -22.57
N PHE A 992 -9.06 -20.34 -23.76
CA PHE A 992 -8.98 -18.90 -23.94
C PHE A 992 -10.27 -18.19 -23.49
N GLN A 993 -11.44 -18.75 -23.83
CA GLN A 993 -12.72 -18.19 -23.39
C GLN A 993 -12.86 -18.24 -21.86
N ALA A 994 -12.47 -19.36 -21.24
CA ALA A 994 -12.50 -19.51 -19.79
C ALA A 994 -11.51 -18.55 -19.10
N TRP A 995 -10.32 -18.37 -19.66
CA TRP A 995 -9.32 -17.41 -19.20
C TRP A 995 -9.85 -15.98 -19.27
N LEU A 996 -10.35 -15.54 -20.43
CA LEU A 996 -10.86 -14.17 -20.59
C LEU A 996 -12.03 -13.89 -19.65
N SER A 997 -12.93 -14.86 -19.47
CA SER A 997 -14.05 -14.74 -18.52
C SER A 997 -13.54 -14.58 -17.08
N THR A 998 -12.51 -15.35 -16.70
CA THR A 998 -11.86 -15.26 -15.38
C THR A 998 -11.18 -13.91 -15.19
N VAL A 999 -10.46 -13.41 -16.20
CA VAL A 999 -9.82 -12.08 -16.16
C VAL A 999 -10.87 -10.97 -16.00
N VAL A 1000 -11.96 -11.01 -16.76
CA VAL A 1000 -13.04 -9.99 -16.67
C VAL A 1000 -13.73 -9.99 -15.31
N GLU A 1001 -13.84 -11.15 -14.67
CA GLU A 1001 -14.38 -11.27 -13.33
C GLU A 1001 -13.41 -10.75 -12.26
N LEU A 1002 -12.12 -11.12 -12.36
CA LEU A 1002 -11.13 -10.90 -11.31
C LEU A 1002 -10.33 -9.59 -11.43
N ALA A 1003 -10.13 -9.03 -12.62
CA ALA A 1003 -9.28 -7.87 -12.78
C ALA A 1003 -10.04 -6.54 -12.65
N ASN A 1004 -9.31 -5.48 -12.35
CA ASN A 1004 -9.80 -4.11 -12.42
C ASN A 1004 -9.89 -3.62 -13.87
N GLY A 1005 -9.08 -4.20 -14.75
CA GLY A 1005 -9.06 -3.88 -16.16
C GLY A 1005 -8.00 -4.65 -16.94
N ALA A 1006 -7.88 -4.29 -18.21
CA ALA A 1006 -6.84 -4.81 -19.08
C ALA A 1006 -6.21 -3.71 -19.94
N ILE A 1007 -4.95 -3.91 -20.31
CA ILE A 1007 -4.23 -3.07 -21.25
C ILE A 1007 -3.92 -3.89 -22.48
N CYS A 1008 -4.47 -3.49 -23.62
CA CYS A 1008 -4.28 -4.18 -24.89
C CYS A 1008 -3.01 -3.73 -25.59
N ILE A 1009 -2.36 -4.60 -26.35
CA ILE A 1009 -1.13 -4.26 -27.10
C ILE A 1009 -1.38 -3.38 -28.35
N SER A 1010 -2.65 -3.05 -28.63
CA SER A 1010 -3.06 -2.14 -29.70
C SER A 1010 -4.44 -1.56 -29.41
N LYS A 1011 -4.75 -0.43 -30.05
CA LYS A 1011 -6.09 0.17 -30.03
C LYS A 1011 -7.11 -0.75 -30.72
N SER A 1012 -6.69 -1.48 -31.76
CA SER A 1012 -7.51 -2.45 -32.48
C SER A 1012 -7.95 -3.58 -31.55
N VAL A 1013 -7.02 -4.20 -30.82
CA VAL A 1013 -7.34 -5.24 -29.82
C VAL A 1013 -8.22 -4.67 -28.70
N LYS A 1014 -7.98 -3.44 -28.25
CA LYS A 1014 -8.87 -2.77 -27.28
C LYS A 1014 -10.32 -2.68 -27.78
N VAL A 1015 -10.52 -2.30 -29.05
CA VAL A 1015 -11.86 -2.22 -29.66
C VAL A 1015 -12.50 -3.61 -29.77
N GLU A 1016 -11.72 -4.63 -30.10
CA GLU A 1016 -12.19 -6.03 -30.13
C GLU A 1016 -12.64 -6.51 -28.74
N VAL A 1017 -11.85 -6.26 -27.70
CA VAL A 1017 -12.20 -6.60 -26.30
C VAL A 1017 -13.46 -5.86 -25.88
N GLN A 1018 -13.54 -4.56 -26.18
CA GLN A 1018 -14.73 -3.76 -25.86
C GLN A 1018 -15.98 -4.32 -26.53
N THR A 1019 -15.88 -4.66 -27.82
CA THR A 1019 -16.99 -5.26 -28.58
C THR A 1019 -17.42 -6.59 -27.98
N TRP A 1020 -16.45 -7.43 -27.58
CA TRP A 1020 -16.73 -8.70 -26.92
C TRP A 1020 -17.44 -8.50 -25.58
N LEU A 1021 -17.02 -7.53 -24.76
CA LEU A 1021 -17.66 -7.20 -23.48
C LEU A 1021 -19.11 -6.76 -23.67
N GLU A 1022 -19.37 -5.89 -24.66
CA GLU A 1022 -20.72 -5.40 -24.99
C GLU A 1022 -21.66 -6.54 -25.43
N GLN A 1023 -21.14 -7.53 -26.15
CA GLN A 1023 -21.90 -8.69 -26.63
C GLN A 1023 -22.22 -9.70 -25.51
N ASN A 1024 -21.32 -9.87 -24.54
CA ASN A 1024 -21.44 -10.90 -23.50
C ASN A 1024 -22.17 -10.44 -22.23
N LYS A 1025 -22.61 -9.17 -22.16
CA LYS A 1025 -23.58 -8.59 -21.19
C LYS A 1025 -23.48 -9.11 -19.74
N SER A 1026 -22.30 -9.09 -19.13
CA SER A 1026 -22.17 -9.32 -17.69
C SER A 1026 -22.29 -8.01 -16.91
N GLU A 1027 -22.90 -8.03 -15.71
CA GLU A 1027 -22.87 -6.87 -14.79
C GLU A 1027 -21.42 -6.47 -14.41
N LEU A 1028 -20.49 -7.42 -14.51
CA LEU A 1028 -19.06 -7.25 -14.26
C LEU A 1028 -18.36 -6.41 -15.34
N ALA A 1029 -18.84 -6.45 -16.59
CA ALA A 1029 -18.28 -5.67 -17.69
C ALA A 1029 -18.41 -4.15 -17.48
N ALA A 1030 -19.38 -3.69 -16.69
CA ALA A 1030 -19.59 -2.27 -16.43
C ALA A 1030 -18.46 -1.60 -15.63
N HIS A 1031 -17.61 -2.38 -14.95
CA HIS A 1031 -16.51 -1.89 -14.12
C HIS A 1031 -15.13 -2.34 -14.63
N PHE A 1032 -15.06 -2.99 -15.79
CA PHE A 1032 -13.82 -3.47 -16.39
C PHE A 1032 -13.20 -2.39 -17.27
N ALA A 1033 -12.14 -1.74 -16.80
CA ALA A 1033 -11.53 -0.63 -17.50
C ALA A 1033 -10.54 -1.12 -18.58
N LEU A 1034 -10.51 -0.44 -19.73
CA LEU A 1034 -9.65 -0.82 -20.85
C LEU A 1034 -8.73 0.32 -21.24
N ASP A 1035 -7.45 0.00 -21.41
CA ASP A 1035 -6.49 0.88 -22.06
C ASP A 1035 -5.66 0.14 -23.12
N TYR A 1036 -4.74 0.84 -23.78
CA TYR A 1036 -3.81 0.24 -24.71
C TYR A 1036 -2.41 0.86 -24.63
N PHE A 1037 -1.42 0.12 -25.09
CA PHE A 1037 -0.06 0.58 -25.35
C PHE A 1037 0.44 -0.09 -26.64
N HIS A 1038 1.46 0.47 -27.28
CA HIS A 1038 2.09 -0.14 -28.45
C HIS A 1038 3.36 -0.91 -28.06
N LEU A 1039 3.64 -2.03 -28.72
CA LEU A 1039 4.85 -2.82 -28.44
C LEU A 1039 6.11 -2.14 -28.98
N GLY A 1040 7.22 -2.35 -28.28
CA GLY A 1040 8.55 -2.00 -28.74
C GLY A 1040 9.06 -2.98 -29.82
N ALA A 1041 10.13 -2.62 -30.54
CA ALA A 1041 10.69 -3.48 -31.59
C ALA A 1041 12.21 -3.37 -31.76
N ASP A 1042 12.93 -2.76 -30.81
CA ASP A 1042 14.39 -2.79 -30.79
C ASP A 1042 14.90 -4.20 -30.47
N ILE A 1043 15.81 -4.68 -31.33
CA ILE A 1043 16.60 -5.90 -31.14
C ILE A 1043 17.90 -5.41 -30.51
N THR A 1044 18.33 -6.02 -29.41
CA THR A 1044 19.51 -5.62 -28.63
C THR A 1044 20.73 -5.42 -29.54
N GLU A 1045 21.32 -4.22 -29.48
CA GLU A 1045 22.43 -3.77 -30.34
C GLU A 1045 23.72 -4.61 -30.18
N GLU A 1046 23.84 -5.43 -29.13
CA GLU A 1046 25.01 -6.28 -28.88
C GLU A 1046 25.23 -7.37 -29.94
N LEU A 1047 24.23 -7.67 -30.76
CA LEU A 1047 24.36 -8.59 -31.90
C LEU A 1047 24.80 -7.91 -33.21
N ALA A 1048 25.04 -6.59 -33.21
CA ALA A 1048 25.46 -5.85 -34.40
C ALA A 1048 26.94 -6.06 -34.77
N VAL A 1049 27.75 -6.68 -33.90
CA VAL A 1049 29.13 -7.07 -34.23
C VAL A 1049 29.15 -8.57 -34.57
N VAL A 1050 28.66 -8.90 -35.77
CA VAL A 1050 28.82 -10.24 -36.33
C VAL A 1050 30.22 -10.34 -36.95
N PRO A 1051 31.07 -11.30 -36.54
CA PRO A 1051 32.30 -11.61 -37.26
C PRO A 1051 31.97 -12.01 -38.69
N ASP A 1052 32.80 -11.60 -39.64
CA ASP A 1052 32.70 -11.94 -41.07
C ASP A 1052 32.90 -13.46 -41.26
N SER A 1053 31.86 -14.26 -41.01
CA SER A 1053 31.87 -15.71 -41.15
C SER A 1053 30.71 -16.18 -42.04
N GLY A 1054 31.00 -16.30 -43.34
CA GLY A 1054 30.45 -17.27 -44.33
C GLY A 1054 28.93 -17.39 -44.55
N ASP A 1055 28.49 -17.19 -45.79
CA ASP A 1055 27.24 -17.65 -46.45
C ASP A 1055 26.02 -17.97 -45.53
N LEU A 1056 25.54 -16.98 -44.77
CA LEU A 1056 24.32 -17.09 -43.95
C LEU A 1056 23.01 -16.91 -44.75
N VAL A 1057 23.12 -16.52 -46.02
CA VAL A 1057 21.98 -16.29 -46.92
C VAL A 1057 22.20 -17.03 -48.26
N PRO A 1058 21.17 -17.73 -48.81
CA PRO A 1058 21.32 -18.60 -49.98
C PRO A 1058 21.85 -17.89 -51.23
N SER A 1059 22.80 -18.53 -51.91
CA SER A 1059 23.25 -18.13 -53.25
C SER A 1059 22.11 -18.24 -54.26
N GLY A 1060 21.60 -17.09 -54.74
CA GLY A 1060 20.50 -17.01 -55.71
C GLY A 1060 19.43 -15.95 -55.39
N LEU A 1061 19.40 -15.42 -54.17
CA LEU A 1061 18.46 -14.37 -53.77
C LEU A 1061 18.59 -13.08 -54.61
N ASP A 1062 19.81 -12.73 -55.03
CA ASP A 1062 20.11 -11.53 -55.84
C ASP A 1062 19.59 -11.59 -57.30
N GLN A 1063 19.04 -12.73 -57.73
CA GLN A 1063 18.62 -12.94 -59.14
C GLN A 1063 17.15 -12.61 -59.42
N ALA A 1064 16.36 -12.28 -58.39
CA ALA A 1064 14.91 -12.06 -58.47
C ALA A 1064 14.43 -11.10 -57.36
N ILE A 1065 13.25 -10.49 -57.54
CA ILE A 1065 12.65 -9.67 -56.46
C ILE A 1065 12.16 -10.60 -55.34
N SER A 1066 12.71 -10.43 -54.15
CA SER A 1066 12.50 -11.29 -52.99
C SER A 1066 11.45 -10.72 -52.02
N PHE A 1067 10.50 -11.56 -51.62
CA PHE A 1067 9.47 -11.24 -50.64
C PHE A 1067 9.66 -12.07 -49.37
N LEU A 1068 9.81 -11.39 -48.25
CA LEU A 1068 10.01 -11.98 -46.93
C LEU A 1068 8.67 -12.11 -46.20
N MET A 1069 8.37 -13.31 -45.69
CA MET A 1069 7.29 -13.57 -44.75
C MET A 1069 7.92 -13.96 -43.40
N VAL A 1070 7.46 -13.34 -42.31
CA VAL A 1070 7.98 -13.59 -40.95
C VAL A 1070 6.85 -14.01 -40.02
N GLY A 1071 7.03 -15.17 -39.38
CA GLY A 1071 6.12 -15.73 -38.39
C GLY A 1071 5.93 -17.24 -38.55
N THR A 1072 5.56 -17.90 -37.45
CA THR A 1072 5.25 -19.34 -37.42
C THR A 1072 4.28 -19.74 -38.54
N VAL A 1073 4.55 -20.87 -39.20
CA VAL A 1073 3.71 -21.39 -40.29
C VAL A 1073 2.40 -21.94 -39.70
N GLU A 1074 1.36 -21.11 -39.70
CA GLU A 1074 0.04 -21.42 -39.13
C GLU A 1074 -1.12 -20.85 -40.00
N PRO A 1075 -2.38 -21.31 -39.85
CA PRO A 1075 -3.45 -21.07 -40.82
C PRO A 1075 -3.77 -19.58 -41.05
N ARG A 1076 -3.72 -18.77 -39.98
CA ARG A 1076 -4.07 -17.34 -40.05
C ARG A 1076 -3.02 -16.48 -40.75
N LYS A 1077 -1.79 -16.95 -40.92
CA LYS A 1077 -0.66 -16.15 -41.44
C LYS A 1077 -0.63 -16.05 -42.97
N GLY A 1078 -1.56 -16.70 -43.67
CA GLY A 1078 -1.69 -16.55 -45.13
C GLY A 1078 -0.61 -17.25 -45.95
N HIS A 1079 0.22 -18.12 -45.36
CA HIS A 1079 1.30 -18.84 -46.05
C HIS A 1079 0.79 -19.69 -47.22
N THR A 1080 -0.33 -20.39 -47.08
CA THR A 1080 -0.93 -21.19 -48.18
C THR A 1080 -1.30 -20.30 -49.37
N GLN A 1081 -2.03 -19.22 -49.12
CA GLN A 1081 -2.46 -18.28 -50.17
C GLN A 1081 -1.24 -17.62 -50.85
N SER A 1082 -0.21 -17.32 -50.05
CA SER A 1082 1.03 -16.72 -50.55
C SER A 1082 1.79 -17.71 -51.43
N LEU A 1083 2.01 -18.95 -51.00
CA LEU A 1083 2.68 -19.98 -51.82
C LEU A 1083 1.95 -20.20 -53.15
N GLU A 1084 0.63 -20.32 -53.13
CA GLU A 1084 -0.19 -20.49 -54.35
C GLU A 1084 -0.12 -19.27 -55.28
N ALA A 1085 -0.04 -18.05 -54.72
CA ALA A 1085 0.14 -16.84 -55.52
C ALA A 1085 1.51 -16.84 -56.20
N PHE A 1086 2.56 -17.25 -55.50
CA PHE A 1086 3.91 -17.36 -56.06
C PHE A 1086 4.02 -18.46 -57.11
N GLU A 1087 3.36 -19.61 -56.93
CA GLU A 1087 3.26 -20.64 -57.96
C GLU A 1087 2.64 -20.11 -59.26
N GLN A 1088 1.57 -19.31 -59.17
CA GLN A 1088 0.97 -18.66 -60.33
C GLN A 1088 1.94 -17.66 -60.98
N LEU A 1089 2.65 -16.86 -60.19
CA LEU A 1089 3.64 -15.91 -60.69
C LEU A 1089 4.80 -16.64 -61.40
N TRP A 1090 5.29 -17.75 -60.84
CA TRP A 1090 6.33 -18.57 -61.46
C TRP A 1090 5.87 -19.22 -62.75
N LEU A 1091 4.62 -19.70 -62.82
CA LEU A 1091 4.01 -20.22 -64.05
C LEU A 1091 3.88 -19.14 -65.14
N MET A 1092 3.66 -17.89 -64.74
CA MET A 1092 3.63 -16.73 -65.65
C MET A 1092 5.03 -16.20 -66.00
N GLY A 1093 6.10 -16.84 -65.54
CA GLY A 1093 7.48 -16.46 -65.82
C GLY A 1093 8.00 -15.26 -65.02
N ALA A 1094 7.32 -14.85 -63.94
CA ALA A 1094 7.78 -13.76 -63.08
C ALA A 1094 9.06 -14.16 -62.32
N LYS A 1095 10.04 -13.25 -62.28
CA LYS A 1095 11.29 -13.41 -61.53
C LYS A 1095 11.15 -12.90 -60.11
N VAL A 1096 10.44 -13.67 -59.28
CA VAL A 1096 10.21 -13.37 -57.87
C VAL A 1096 10.59 -14.56 -56.99
N SER A 1097 11.04 -14.28 -55.77
CA SER A 1097 11.38 -15.29 -54.76
C SER A 1097 10.52 -15.10 -53.51
N LEU A 1098 10.10 -16.20 -52.89
CA LEU A 1098 9.40 -16.22 -51.61
C LEU A 1098 10.33 -16.75 -50.52
N VAL A 1099 10.54 -15.95 -49.48
CA VAL A 1099 11.35 -16.32 -48.31
C VAL A 1099 10.43 -16.39 -47.10
N ILE A 1100 10.36 -17.54 -46.44
CA ILE A 1100 9.55 -17.75 -45.24
C ILE A 1100 10.52 -17.94 -44.06
N VAL A 1101 10.37 -17.12 -43.02
CA VAL A 1101 11.11 -17.25 -41.76
C VAL A 1101 10.11 -17.52 -40.64
N GLY A 1102 10.17 -18.71 -40.08
CA GLY A 1102 9.27 -19.10 -39.00
C GLY A 1102 9.18 -20.60 -38.82
N GLY A 1103 9.08 -21.02 -37.57
CA GLY A 1103 8.98 -22.43 -37.19
C GLY A 1103 7.70 -23.11 -37.68
N ARG A 1104 7.65 -24.43 -37.45
CA ARG A 1104 6.49 -25.28 -37.77
C ARG A 1104 5.34 -24.99 -36.79
N GLY A 1105 4.21 -24.52 -37.29
CA GLY A 1105 2.99 -24.28 -36.49
C GLY A 1105 1.99 -25.44 -36.54
N TRP A 1106 0.78 -25.18 -36.07
CA TRP A 1106 -0.33 -26.15 -36.01
C TRP A 1106 -1.22 -26.10 -37.26
N LYS A 1107 -2.04 -27.13 -37.49
CA LYS A 1107 -3.08 -27.19 -38.54
C LYS A 1107 -2.60 -26.84 -39.96
N THR A 1108 -1.31 -27.06 -40.23
CA THR A 1108 -0.64 -26.72 -41.49
C THR A 1108 0.34 -27.81 -41.92
N GLU A 1109 0.19 -29.03 -41.41
CA GLU A 1109 1.09 -30.16 -41.66
C GLU A 1109 1.19 -30.46 -43.17
N GLU A 1110 0.07 -30.35 -43.90
CA GLU A 1110 0.03 -30.48 -45.35
C GLU A 1110 0.81 -29.37 -46.05
N LEU A 1111 0.64 -28.12 -45.62
CA LEU A 1111 1.38 -26.98 -46.16
C LEU A 1111 2.88 -27.10 -45.88
N GLN A 1112 3.26 -27.45 -44.66
CA GLN A 1112 4.67 -27.64 -44.27
C GLN A 1112 5.33 -28.74 -45.11
N THR A 1113 4.61 -29.84 -45.34
CA THR A 1113 5.06 -30.92 -46.24
C THR A 1113 5.21 -30.40 -47.66
N ARG A 1114 4.22 -29.65 -48.16
CA ARG A 1114 4.24 -29.07 -49.51
C ARG A 1114 5.40 -28.09 -49.72
N ILE A 1115 5.72 -27.24 -48.74
CA ILE A 1115 6.89 -26.35 -48.78
C ILE A 1115 8.18 -27.17 -48.82
N ALA A 1116 8.32 -28.16 -47.93
CA ALA A 1116 9.53 -28.97 -47.82
C ALA A 1116 9.80 -29.84 -49.07
N SER A 1117 8.77 -30.23 -49.81
CA SER A 1117 8.90 -31.01 -51.06
C SER A 1117 8.73 -30.18 -52.33
N HIS A 1118 8.69 -28.84 -52.24
CA HIS A 1118 8.38 -28.00 -53.39
C HIS A 1118 9.54 -27.99 -54.41
N PRO A 1119 9.29 -28.11 -55.73
CA PRO A 1119 10.34 -28.12 -56.74
C PRO A 1119 11.23 -26.87 -56.78
N GLU A 1120 10.68 -25.73 -56.34
CA GLU A 1120 11.37 -24.43 -56.29
C GLU A 1120 12.14 -24.18 -54.99
N LEU A 1121 12.08 -25.11 -54.02
CA LEU A 1121 12.79 -24.97 -52.74
C LEU A 1121 14.30 -24.90 -52.96
N GLY A 1122 14.96 -23.91 -52.38
CA GLY A 1122 16.38 -23.62 -52.56
C GLY A 1122 16.73 -22.89 -53.86
N GLN A 1123 15.75 -22.58 -54.72
CA GLN A 1123 15.93 -21.81 -55.95
C GLN A 1123 15.16 -20.49 -55.91
N ARG A 1124 13.82 -20.56 -55.80
CA ARG A 1124 12.91 -19.40 -55.73
C ARG A 1124 12.02 -19.41 -54.49
N LEU A 1125 11.97 -20.53 -53.77
CA LEU A 1125 11.32 -20.67 -52.47
C LEU A 1125 12.36 -20.99 -51.40
N PHE A 1126 12.33 -20.28 -50.29
CA PHE A 1126 13.23 -20.51 -49.16
C PHE A 1126 12.41 -20.57 -47.87
N TRP A 1127 12.69 -21.54 -47.00
CA TRP A 1127 12.04 -21.66 -45.69
C TRP A 1127 13.09 -21.89 -44.61
N PHE A 1128 13.17 -20.95 -43.66
CA PHE A 1128 14.04 -21.01 -42.50
C PHE A 1128 13.20 -21.28 -41.26
N ASP A 1129 13.10 -22.54 -40.84
CA ASP A 1129 12.30 -22.97 -39.69
C ASP A 1129 13.06 -22.94 -38.35
N GLN A 1130 14.34 -22.54 -38.37
CA GLN A 1130 15.24 -22.42 -37.22
C GLN A 1130 16.12 -21.15 -37.30
N ALA A 1131 15.64 -20.08 -37.92
CA ALA A 1131 16.41 -18.83 -38.01
C ALA A 1131 16.55 -18.16 -36.62
N ASP A 1132 17.76 -17.71 -36.30
CA ASP A 1132 18.00 -16.84 -35.15
C ASP A 1132 17.78 -15.35 -35.51
N ASP A 1133 17.82 -14.49 -34.50
CA ASP A 1133 17.61 -13.04 -34.68
C ASP A 1133 18.66 -12.39 -35.58
N ALA A 1134 19.89 -12.91 -35.62
CA ALA A 1134 20.95 -12.39 -36.48
C ALA A 1134 20.68 -12.73 -37.96
N GLN A 1135 20.26 -13.96 -38.24
CA GLN A 1135 19.87 -14.38 -39.58
C GLN A 1135 18.61 -13.63 -40.04
N LEU A 1136 17.61 -13.46 -39.17
CA LEU A 1136 16.41 -12.67 -39.48
C LEU A 1136 16.75 -11.20 -39.77
N ALA A 1137 17.59 -10.57 -38.95
CA ALA A 1137 18.08 -9.21 -39.19
C ALA A 1137 18.77 -9.07 -40.55
N ARG A 1138 19.56 -10.08 -40.96
CA ARG A 1138 20.21 -10.07 -42.27
C ARG A 1138 19.21 -10.24 -43.42
N LEU A 1139 18.20 -11.08 -43.26
CA LEU A 1139 17.14 -11.25 -44.24
C LEU A 1139 16.32 -9.95 -44.42
N TYR A 1140 16.08 -9.20 -43.35
CA TYR A 1140 15.47 -7.87 -43.43
C TYR A 1140 16.31 -6.85 -44.23
N GLN A 1141 17.65 -6.98 -44.21
CA GLN A 1141 18.54 -6.10 -44.98
C GLN A 1141 18.66 -6.48 -46.46
N GLN A 1142 18.44 -7.75 -46.79
CA GLN A 1142 18.71 -8.28 -48.12
C GLN A 1142 17.44 -8.53 -48.95
N CYS A 1143 16.30 -8.78 -48.32
CA CYS A 1143 15.04 -8.96 -49.04
C CYS A 1143 14.49 -7.62 -49.54
N ASP A 1144 13.73 -7.67 -50.64
CA ASP A 1144 13.23 -6.46 -51.29
C ASP A 1144 11.91 -5.92 -50.70
N CYS A 1145 11.12 -6.80 -50.08
CA CYS A 1145 9.80 -6.46 -49.55
C CYS A 1145 9.38 -7.42 -48.43
N LEU A 1146 8.77 -6.90 -47.35
CA LEU A 1146 7.98 -7.74 -46.45
C LEU A 1146 6.62 -8.03 -47.11
N LEU A 1147 6.21 -9.29 -47.15
CA LEU A 1147 4.84 -9.69 -47.45
C LEU A 1147 4.12 -10.07 -46.15
N ALA A 1148 3.31 -9.16 -45.62
CA ALA A 1148 2.50 -9.39 -44.42
C ALA A 1148 1.08 -9.80 -44.82
N SER A 1149 0.86 -11.09 -45.08
CA SER A 1149 -0.40 -11.60 -45.65
C SER A 1149 -1.40 -12.17 -44.63
N SER A 1150 -1.14 -12.00 -43.34
CA SER A 1150 -1.97 -12.47 -42.22
C SER A 1150 -3.42 -12.02 -42.29
N PHE A 1151 -4.36 -12.94 -42.01
CA PHE A 1151 -5.81 -12.68 -41.90
C PHE A 1151 -6.22 -12.06 -40.55
N GLY A 1152 -5.32 -12.09 -39.56
CA GLY A 1152 -5.51 -11.48 -38.24
C GLY A 1152 -4.19 -11.47 -37.46
N GLU A 1153 -3.94 -10.40 -36.72
CA GLU A 1153 -2.75 -10.18 -35.87
C GLU A 1153 -3.13 -9.38 -34.62
N GLY A 1154 -2.38 -9.54 -33.53
CA GLY A 1154 -2.53 -8.70 -32.33
C GLY A 1154 -1.88 -7.33 -32.43
N PHE A 1155 -0.69 -7.26 -33.06
CA PHE A 1155 0.07 -6.00 -33.25
C PHE A 1155 0.80 -5.94 -34.59
N GLY A 1156 1.53 -7.00 -34.98
CA GLY A 1156 2.26 -7.02 -36.25
C GLY A 1156 3.70 -6.53 -36.17
N LEU A 1157 4.47 -6.99 -35.17
CA LEU A 1157 5.90 -6.68 -35.00
C LEU A 1157 6.74 -6.76 -36.31
N PRO A 1158 6.54 -7.74 -37.22
CA PRO A 1158 7.30 -7.80 -38.46
C PRO A 1158 7.23 -6.54 -39.33
N LEU A 1159 6.14 -5.78 -39.28
CA LEU A 1159 6.00 -4.52 -40.03
C LEU A 1159 6.97 -3.46 -39.49
N ILE A 1160 7.08 -3.37 -38.17
CA ILE A 1160 7.97 -2.41 -37.51
C ILE A 1160 9.43 -2.82 -37.74
N GLU A 1161 9.72 -4.11 -37.59
CA GLU A 1161 11.06 -4.66 -37.85
C GLU A 1161 11.50 -4.36 -39.29
N ALA A 1162 10.62 -4.62 -40.28
CA ALA A 1162 10.89 -4.26 -41.69
C ALA A 1162 11.14 -2.76 -41.89
N ALA A 1163 10.33 -1.90 -41.26
CA ALA A 1163 10.49 -0.46 -41.37
C ALA A 1163 11.83 0.05 -40.78
N ARG A 1164 12.32 -0.57 -39.69
CA ARG A 1164 13.65 -0.24 -39.11
C ARG A 1164 14.79 -0.51 -40.09
N TYR A 1165 14.68 -1.55 -40.91
CA TYR A 1165 15.64 -1.85 -41.97
C TYR A 1165 15.33 -1.12 -43.29
N GLN A 1166 14.38 -0.18 -43.28
CA GLN A 1166 13.95 0.60 -44.45
C GLN A 1166 13.42 -0.28 -45.59
N MET A 1167 13.00 -1.50 -45.26
CA MET A 1167 12.47 -2.44 -46.23
C MET A 1167 11.03 -2.04 -46.57
N PRO A 1168 10.66 -1.96 -47.85
CA PRO A 1168 9.28 -1.80 -48.27
C PRO A 1168 8.36 -2.91 -47.75
N ILE A 1169 7.07 -2.61 -47.58
CA ILE A 1169 6.08 -3.54 -47.03
C ILE A 1169 4.85 -3.59 -47.93
N LEU A 1170 4.42 -4.81 -48.26
CA LEU A 1170 3.13 -5.13 -48.85
C LEU A 1170 2.31 -5.91 -47.81
N ALA A 1171 1.28 -5.27 -47.26
CA ALA A 1171 0.49 -5.80 -46.15
C ALA A 1171 -0.98 -6.00 -46.54
N ARG A 1172 -1.64 -7.02 -45.98
CA ARG A 1172 -3.10 -7.14 -46.09
C ARG A 1172 -3.76 -5.96 -45.37
N ARG A 1173 -4.84 -5.40 -45.91
CA ARG A 1173 -5.60 -4.38 -45.18
C ARG A 1173 -6.41 -5.01 -44.05
N ILE A 1174 -5.88 -4.92 -42.82
CA ILE A 1174 -6.55 -5.29 -41.57
C ILE A 1174 -6.39 -4.15 -40.55
N PRO A 1175 -7.33 -3.98 -39.59
CA PRO A 1175 -7.36 -2.81 -38.70
C PRO A 1175 -6.03 -2.53 -37.98
N VAL A 1176 -5.38 -3.56 -37.45
CA VAL A 1176 -4.12 -3.39 -36.70
C VAL A 1176 -2.94 -3.00 -37.60
N PHE A 1177 -2.90 -3.45 -38.85
CA PHE A 1177 -1.85 -3.02 -39.80
C PHE A 1177 -2.07 -1.59 -40.26
N GLU A 1178 -3.32 -1.14 -40.37
CA GLU A 1178 -3.64 0.27 -40.61
C GLU A 1178 -3.28 1.15 -39.40
N GLU A 1179 -3.50 0.65 -38.18
CA GLU A 1179 -3.11 1.33 -36.95
C GLU A 1179 -1.59 1.51 -36.84
N VAL A 1180 -0.82 0.44 -37.08
CA VAL A 1180 0.63 0.42 -36.87
C VAL A 1180 1.38 1.07 -38.04
N ALA A 1181 0.95 0.82 -39.28
CA ALA A 1181 1.71 1.22 -40.47
C ALA A 1181 1.15 2.46 -41.19
N GLY A 1182 -0.09 2.86 -40.93
CA GLY A 1182 -0.70 4.06 -41.50
C GLY A 1182 -0.56 4.13 -43.03
N GLN A 1183 -0.04 5.24 -43.56
CA GLN A 1183 0.15 5.41 -45.02
C GLN A 1183 1.55 4.99 -45.51
N HIS A 1184 2.36 4.37 -44.65
CA HIS A 1184 3.78 4.09 -44.92
C HIS A 1184 4.01 2.76 -45.64
N VAL A 1185 2.96 2.00 -45.94
CA VAL A 1185 3.03 0.68 -46.58
C VAL A 1185 2.01 0.56 -47.71
N SER A 1186 2.24 -0.39 -48.62
CA SER A 1186 1.26 -0.75 -49.65
C SER A 1186 0.28 -1.77 -49.10
N TYR A 1187 -1.02 -1.51 -49.25
CA TYR A 1187 -2.07 -2.44 -48.81
C TYR A 1187 -2.69 -3.23 -49.97
N PHE A 1188 -3.11 -4.46 -49.69
CA PHE A 1188 -3.93 -5.26 -50.60
C PHE A 1188 -5.17 -5.85 -49.92
N ASP A 1189 -6.23 -6.05 -50.70
CA ASP A 1189 -7.50 -6.68 -50.32
C ASP A 1189 -7.70 -7.96 -51.16
N ALA A 1190 -7.00 -9.06 -50.83
CA ALA A 1190 -7.02 -10.29 -51.63
C ALA A 1190 -7.70 -11.45 -50.89
N SER A 1191 -8.85 -11.90 -51.36
CA SER A 1191 -9.56 -13.09 -50.86
C SER A 1191 -9.05 -14.38 -51.49
N THR A 1192 -8.44 -14.32 -52.67
CA THR A 1192 -7.90 -15.48 -53.41
C THR A 1192 -6.40 -15.35 -53.70
N SER A 1193 -5.72 -16.45 -53.97
CA SER A 1193 -4.30 -16.46 -54.37
C SER A 1193 -4.04 -15.75 -55.71
N ALA A 1194 -5.03 -15.74 -56.62
CA ALA A 1194 -4.95 -14.99 -57.88
C ALA A 1194 -4.99 -13.47 -57.67
N GLU A 1195 -5.84 -12.99 -56.74
CA GLU A 1195 -5.87 -11.57 -56.35
C GLU A 1195 -4.58 -11.16 -55.66
N LEU A 1196 -3.99 -12.03 -54.82
CA LEU A 1196 -2.70 -11.76 -54.18
C LEU A 1196 -1.56 -11.72 -55.22
N ALA A 1197 -1.55 -12.63 -56.18
CA ALA A 1197 -0.59 -12.60 -57.29
C ALA A 1197 -0.72 -11.30 -58.10
N GLN A 1198 -1.95 -10.80 -58.31
CA GLN A 1198 -2.17 -9.49 -58.95
C GLN A 1198 -1.61 -8.35 -58.10
N ALA A 1199 -1.89 -8.32 -56.79
CA ALA A 1199 -1.39 -7.29 -55.88
C ALA A 1199 0.15 -7.24 -55.83
N ILE A 1200 0.81 -8.40 -55.87
CA ILE A 1200 2.28 -8.49 -55.95
C ILE A 1200 2.79 -7.87 -57.26
N ARG A 1201 2.14 -8.15 -58.40
CA ARG A 1201 2.51 -7.51 -59.68
C ARG A 1201 2.31 -6.01 -59.68
N ASP A 1202 1.18 -5.55 -59.11
CA ASP A 1202 0.89 -4.12 -59.02
C ASP A 1202 1.92 -3.42 -58.13
N TRP A 1203 2.31 -4.06 -57.02
CA TRP A 1203 3.39 -3.58 -56.16
C TRP A 1203 4.75 -3.53 -56.90
N MET A 1204 5.09 -4.55 -57.69
CA MET A 1204 6.31 -4.54 -58.51
C MET A 1204 6.32 -3.37 -59.51
N GLN A 1205 5.18 -3.07 -60.14
CA GLN A 1205 5.07 -1.92 -61.05
C GLN A 1205 5.22 -0.59 -60.32
N LEU A 1206 4.71 -0.47 -59.09
CA LEU A 1206 4.94 0.71 -58.25
C LEU A 1206 6.43 0.85 -57.91
N ARG A 1207 7.12 -0.26 -57.63
CA ARG A 1207 8.55 -0.29 -57.34
C ARG A 1207 9.38 0.18 -58.52
N GLU A 1208 9.09 -0.31 -59.73
CA GLU A 1208 9.76 0.13 -60.97
C GLU A 1208 9.62 1.64 -61.23
N ARG A 1209 8.52 2.24 -60.76
CA ARG A 1209 8.25 3.67 -60.86
C ARG A 1209 8.75 4.49 -59.66
N ASN A 1210 9.45 3.87 -58.71
CA ASN A 1210 9.85 4.47 -57.43
C ASN A 1210 8.67 5.12 -56.67
N ALA A 1211 7.48 4.51 -56.76
CA ALA A 1211 6.24 5.01 -56.20
C ALA A 1211 5.74 4.18 -54.99
N VAL A 1212 6.57 3.28 -54.45
CA VAL A 1212 6.25 2.51 -53.24
C VAL A 1212 6.37 3.45 -52.02
N PRO A 1213 5.42 3.40 -51.06
CA PRO A 1213 5.49 4.17 -49.83
C PRO A 1213 6.81 3.99 -49.08
N MET A 1214 7.33 5.08 -48.51
CA MET A 1214 8.58 5.05 -47.75
C MET A 1214 8.34 4.64 -46.30
N THR A 1215 8.93 3.50 -45.90
CA THR A 1215 8.85 2.98 -44.52
C THR A 1215 9.78 3.71 -43.55
N THR A 1216 10.73 4.52 -44.02
CA THR A 1216 11.69 5.30 -43.21
C THR A 1216 11.05 6.30 -42.26
N THR A 1217 9.81 6.72 -42.52
CA THR A 1217 9.05 7.68 -41.70
C THR A 1217 7.97 7.01 -40.86
N MET A 1218 7.89 5.68 -40.88
CA MET A 1218 6.91 4.93 -40.10
C MET A 1218 7.20 5.06 -38.61
N PRO A 1219 6.26 5.55 -37.79
CA PRO A 1219 6.47 5.72 -36.36
C PRO A 1219 6.53 4.35 -35.67
N TRP A 1220 7.46 4.18 -34.73
CA TRP A 1220 7.57 2.99 -33.88
C TRP A 1220 8.16 3.34 -32.52
N LEU A 1221 8.01 2.43 -31.55
CA LEU A 1221 8.51 2.60 -30.18
C LEU A 1221 9.68 1.65 -29.90
N ASN A 1222 10.63 2.09 -29.09
CA ASN A 1222 11.55 1.16 -28.40
C ASN A 1222 10.87 0.55 -27.16
N TRP A 1223 11.46 -0.50 -26.60
CA TRP A 1223 10.91 -1.22 -25.43
C TRP A 1223 10.79 -0.35 -24.20
N ARG A 1224 11.70 0.61 -24.00
CA ARG A 1224 11.58 1.59 -22.91
C ARG A 1224 10.33 2.45 -23.07
N SER A 1225 10.11 3.06 -24.23
CA SER A 1225 8.94 3.91 -24.51
C SER A 1225 7.63 3.11 -24.46
N SER A 1226 7.65 1.86 -24.92
CA SER A 1226 6.54 0.92 -24.80
C SER A 1226 6.19 0.65 -23.33
N THR A 1227 7.21 0.40 -22.51
CA THR A 1227 7.06 0.15 -21.07
C THR A 1227 6.58 1.39 -20.31
N GLU A 1228 7.04 2.59 -20.69
CA GLU A 1228 6.54 3.87 -20.17
C GLU A 1228 5.04 4.04 -20.48
N GLN A 1229 4.61 3.71 -21.70
CA GLN A 1229 3.18 3.73 -22.06
C GLN A 1229 2.37 2.71 -21.25
N LEU A 1230 2.91 1.51 -21.02
CA LEU A 1230 2.27 0.50 -20.18
C LEU A 1230 2.12 0.99 -18.73
N CYS A 1231 3.17 1.54 -18.13
CA CYS A 1231 3.12 2.10 -16.78
C CYS A 1231 2.11 3.24 -16.67
N ALA A 1232 2.10 4.17 -17.65
CA ALA A 1232 1.12 5.24 -17.71
C ALA A 1232 -0.31 4.70 -17.89
N GLY A 1233 -0.49 3.60 -18.62
CA GLY A 1233 -1.76 2.88 -18.71
C GLY A 1233 -2.19 2.29 -17.37
N ILE A 1234 -1.27 1.67 -16.63
CA ILE A 1234 -1.51 1.16 -15.28
C ILE A 1234 -1.94 2.31 -14.36
N ASP A 1235 -1.25 3.46 -14.40
CA ASP A 1235 -1.61 4.62 -13.57
C ASP A 1235 -2.97 5.23 -13.96
N ARG A 1236 -3.35 5.21 -15.24
CA ARG A 1236 -4.69 5.66 -15.68
C ARG A 1236 -5.80 4.72 -15.23
N LEU A 1237 -5.56 3.40 -15.30
CA LEU A 1237 -6.54 2.39 -14.84
C LEU A 1237 -6.61 2.31 -13.31
N LEU A 1238 -5.45 2.39 -12.67
CA LEU A 1238 -5.22 2.19 -11.24
C LEU A 1238 -4.32 3.30 -10.70
N PRO A 1239 -4.86 4.52 -10.53
CA PRO A 1239 -4.06 5.62 -10.00
C PRO A 1239 -3.45 5.23 -8.66
N PRO A 1240 -2.23 5.74 -8.33
CA PRO A 1240 -1.70 5.63 -6.99
C PRO A 1240 -2.79 6.09 -6.02
N PHE A 1241 -2.98 5.37 -4.92
CA PHE A 1241 -3.78 5.92 -3.84
C PHE A 1241 -3.19 7.28 -3.53
N ALA A 1242 -4.03 8.32 -3.51
CA ALA A 1242 -3.55 9.64 -3.18
C ALA A 1242 -2.86 9.51 -1.81
N HIS A 1243 -1.53 9.51 -1.80
CA HIS A 1243 -0.78 9.73 -0.58
C HIS A 1243 -1.42 10.95 0.04
N ARG A 1244 -1.63 10.91 1.37
CA ARG A 1244 -2.25 11.93 2.23
C ARG A 1244 -1.68 13.33 1.94
N ILE A 1245 -2.02 13.89 0.79
CA ILE A 1245 -1.66 15.19 0.23
C ILE A 1245 -2.98 15.93 0.26
N ASN A 1246 -3.31 16.39 1.46
CA ASN A 1246 -4.08 17.58 1.76
C ASN A 1246 -4.31 17.57 3.25
N LEU A 1247 -3.33 18.12 3.98
CA LEU A 1247 -3.46 19.01 5.13
C LEU A 1247 -2.08 19.53 5.53
#